data_AF-A0A8H6S6C0-F1
#
_entry.id   AF-A0A8H6S6C0-F1
#
_cell.length_a   1.000
_cell.length_b   1.000
_cell.length_c   1.000
_cell.angle_alpha   90.00
_cell.angle_beta   90.00
_cell.angle_gamma   90.00
#
_symmetry.space_group_name_H-M   'P 1'
#
loop_
_entity.id
_entity.type
_entity.pdbx_description
1 polymer ?
#
loop_
_entity_poly.entity_id
_entity_poly.type
_entity_poly.pdbx_seq_one_letter_code
_entity_poly.pdbx_strand_id
1 'polypeptide(L)'
;MTPRLSACSDLSPSSSTARSVGFPPASMALAKLPIELAEYLIDVLGADSDAHTAIPALAACSLVCRRWLPRTRYHLFRTLDLAADWTPEANRVTDLLVLLRNTPPGHITFASSVSTIRLRKRTWGMTSVDTVLSVLAEAGIAPSRLDIDCPAYEPRNPWLTFGNSIRDISLTLHLDMPFGSLLAYLGTFPHLETLNLGGSARFTWTGDEVEFKPPANLQTLSVCGSNMATPLLDWLASAAEFAEATAISSGSFSSNSVTILKLRDIGTPTAWHSVLAYLASPAGPLLEQLTIHNCDLEEKMASAQRPAADAPVDVDNIIDRLVAGTEFLSLPSHLPCRAMACRAEGLRGFRPGKTVQLAEHEITYLCRASREVFLQQPILLELEAPIKVCGDTHGQYYDLLRLFEYGGFPPESNYLFLGDYVDRGKQSLETICLLLAYKIKYPENFFLLRGNHESASINRIYGFYDECKRRYNIKIWKCFIDCFNCFPVAAVVDDRIFAMHGGLSPDLQSMDQIRRIMRPTDIPDTGILSDLLWSDPDNTVRGWGENDRGVSFTFGPDVVSRFLQKHNMDLIVRGHQVVEDGYEFFAKRHLVTIFSAPNYGGEFDNAGGMMSIDEDLLCSFQILRPASKKSHFMKGKDRAGPSGSKSK
;
A
#
# COMPACT_ATOMS: atom_id res chain seq x y z
N MET A 1 -50.89 -0.91 -18.46
CA MET A 1 -50.91 -0.01 -19.63
C MET A 1 -51.80 1.18 -19.29
N THR A 2 -51.28 2.41 -19.27
CA THR A 2 -52.03 3.65 -18.99
C THR A 2 -51.17 4.88 -19.37
N PRO A 3 -51.66 5.84 -20.18
CA PRO A 3 -50.89 7.05 -20.50
C PRO A 3 -51.64 8.41 -20.52
N ARG A 4 -50.98 9.48 -19.98
CA ARG A 4 -50.92 10.89 -20.49
C ARG A 4 -52.21 11.79 -20.47
N LEU A 5 -52.19 13.16 -20.47
CA LEU A 5 -51.24 14.26 -20.10
C LEU A 5 -51.93 15.69 -20.11
N SER A 6 -51.19 16.78 -19.76
CA SER A 6 -51.36 18.26 -20.06
C SER A 6 -52.17 19.19 -19.11
N ALA A 7 -52.03 20.55 -19.02
CA ALA A 7 -50.88 21.54 -19.08
C ALA A 7 -51.27 23.05 -18.80
N CYS A 8 -50.41 23.89 -18.15
CA CYS A 8 -50.39 25.42 -18.04
C CYS A 8 -51.51 26.18 -17.22
N SER A 9 -51.52 27.50 -16.87
CA SER A 9 -50.58 28.67 -16.56
C SER A 9 -51.43 29.89 -15.98
N ASP A 10 -51.09 31.18 -15.69
CA ASP A 10 -49.89 32.10 -15.70
C ASP A 10 -50.09 33.50 -14.95
N LEU A 11 -49.02 34.36 -14.88
CA LEU A 11 -48.87 35.87 -14.78
C LEU A 11 -49.49 36.87 -13.72
N SER A 12 -48.65 37.43 -12.79
CA SER A 12 -48.37 38.88 -12.36
C SER A 12 -49.49 39.94 -11.95
N PRO A 13 -49.27 41.27 -11.62
CA PRO A 13 -48.13 42.12 -11.12
C PRO A 13 -48.43 43.28 -10.05
N SER A 14 -47.40 44.10 -9.63
CA SER A 14 -47.42 45.56 -9.16
C SER A 14 -47.84 45.99 -7.70
N SER A 15 -47.67 47.23 -7.14
CA SER A 15 -46.57 48.28 -7.11
C SER A 15 -46.79 49.54 -6.15
N SER A 16 -45.72 50.34 -5.83
CA SER A 16 -45.62 51.82 -5.49
C SER A 16 -45.65 52.46 -4.03
N THR A 17 -44.56 53.16 -3.66
CA THR A 17 -44.30 54.48 -2.92
C THR A 17 -45.10 55.01 -1.68
N ALA A 18 -44.68 56.04 -0.87
CA ALA A 18 -43.41 56.48 -0.19
C ALA A 18 -43.46 57.94 0.41
N ARG A 19 -43.05 58.22 1.69
CA ARG A 19 -42.62 59.56 2.28
C ARG A 19 -42.12 59.47 3.77
N SER A 20 -41.54 60.54 4.36
CA SER A 20 -40.76 60.53 5.64
C SER A 20 -41.04 61.66 6.66
N VAL A 21 -40.90 61.40 7.98
CA VAL A 21 -40.94 62.37 9.11
C VAL A 21 -39.92 61.99 10.23
N GLY A 22 -39.46 62.95 11.06
CA GLY A 22 -38.35 62.79 12.03
C GLY A 22 -38.71 62.30 13.46
N PHE A 23 -37.67 62.15 14.31
CA PHE A 23 -37.71 61.50 15.63
C PHE A 23 -38.00 62.42 16.85
N PRO A 24 -38.68 61.92 17.90
CA PRO A 24 -38.76 62.54 19.24
C PRO A 24 -37.70 62.01 20.24
N PRO A 25 -37.47 62.70 21.39
CA PRO A 25 -36.41 62.37 22.35
C PRO A 25 -36.78 61.29 23.38
N ALA A 26 -35.78 60.85 24.17
CA ALA A 26 -35.83 59.61 24.95
C ALA A 26 -36.18 59.78 26.45
N SER A 27 -37.47 59.64 26.81
CA SER A 27 -37.87 59.27 28.19
C SER A 27 -39.33 58.77 28.30
N MET A 28 -39.56 57.47 28.04
CA MET A 28 -40.79 56.75 28.47
C MET A 28 -40.44 55.32 28.91
N ALA A 29 -41.30 54.70 29.73
CA ALA A 29 -41.00 53.48 30.47
C ALA A 29 -40.81 52.23 29.60
N LEU A 30 -39.82 51.40 29.96
CA LEU A 30 -39.49 50.13 29.30
C LEU A 30 -40.44 49.02 29.74
N ALA A 31 -41.60 48.91 29.10
CA ALA A 31 -42.64 47.91 29.37
C ALA A 31 -42.25 46.50 28.88
N LYS A 32 -41.39 45.80 29.63
CA LYS A 32 -40.80 44.47 29.36
C LYS A 32 -41.70 43.52 28.53
N LEU A 33 -41.09 42.80 27.58
CA LEU A 33 -41.78 41.84 26.72
C LEU A 33 -42.46 40.77 27.59
N PRO A 34 -43.68 40.30 27.25
CA PRO A 34 -44.24 39.09 27.82
C PRO A 34 -43.23 37.94 27.67
N ILE A 35 -43.02 37.18 28.75
CA ILE A 35 -41.96 36.16 28.79
C ILE A 35 -42.26 35.03 27.80
N GLU A 36 -43.54 34.76 27.59
CA GLU A 36 -44.11 33.81 26.64
C GLU A 36 -43.77 34.18 25.18
N LEU A 37 -43.79 35.47 24.86
CA LEU A 37 -43.44 35.97 23.51
C LEU A 37 -41.92 35.95 23.28
N ALA A 38 -41.14 36.18 24.33
CA ALA A 38 -39.69 36.02 24.27
C ALA A 38 -39.29 34.55 24.15
N GLU A 39 -39.98 33.64 24.82
CA GLU A 39 -39.71 32.19 24.76
C GLU A 39 -40.18 31.57 23.44
N TYR A 40 -41.34 31.97 22.90
CA TYR A 40 -41.76 31.58 21.54
C TYR A 40 -40.74 31.96 20.46
N LEU A 41 -40.17 33.17 20.53
CA LEU A 41 -39.09 33.60 19.62
C LEU A 41 -37.78 32.83 19.84
N ILE A 42 -37.57 32.22 21.01
CA ILE A 42 -36.38 31.43 21.33
C ILE A 42 -36.56 29.97 20.91
N ASP A 43 -37.76 29.38 21.02
CA ASP A 43 -38.05 28.05 20.47
C ASP A 43 -37.87 28.05 18.95
N VAL A 44 -38.35 29.10 18.27
CA VAL A 44 -38.13 29.33 16.82
C VAL A 44 -36.65 29.58 16.45
N LEU A 45 -35.77 29.83 17.43
CA LEU A 45 -34.31 29.95 17.26
C LEU A 45 -33.54 28.70 17.74
N GLY A 46 -34.16 27.82 18.51
CA GLY A 46 -33.54 26.63 19.12
C GLY A 46 -33.91 25.31 18.44
N ALA A 47 -35.08 25.23 17.81
CA ALA A 47 -35.61 24.03 17.18
C ALA A 47 -35.10 23.83 15.73
N ASP A 48 -33.78 23.83 15.52
CA ASP A 48 -33.16 23.60 14.21
C ASP A 48 -31.78 22.91 14.36
N SER A 49 -31.76 21.72 15.00
CA SER A 49 -30.55 20.89 15.18
C SER A 49 -30.25 19.96 13.99
N ASP A 50 -31.27 19.66 13.18
CA ASP A 50 -31.22 18.66 12.12
C ASP A 50 -31.47 19.33 10.75
N ALA A 51 -30.59 19.07 9.80
CA ALA A 51 -30.60 19.78 8.53
C ALA A 51 -31.82 19.40 7.67
N HIS A 52 -32.69 20.38 7.37
CA HIS A 52 -32.92 20.81 5.98
C HIS A 52 -33.83 22.04 5.76
N THR A 53 -34.44 22.66 6.79
CA THR A 53 -35.50 23.68 6.60
C THR A 53 -35.33 25.01 7.39
N ALA A 54 -34.14 25.61 7.34
CA ALA A 54 -33.77 26.83 8.10
C ALA A 54 -34.41 28.16 7.62
N ILE A 55 -35.74 28.26 7.64
CA ILE A 55 -36.54 29.40 7.18
C ILE A 55 -37.71 29.58 8.17
N PRO A 56 -37.67 30.52 9.15
CA PRO A 56 -37.65 31.96 8.82
C PRO A 56 -36.93 32.91 9.81
N ALA A 57 -36.19 32.43 10.83
CA ALA A 57 -35.95 33.15 12.09
C ALA A 57 -35.40 34.60 11.98
N LEU A 58 -34.47 34.89 11.04
CA LEU A 58 -33.83 36.21 10.92
C LEU A 58 -34.80 37.36 10.60
N ALA A 59 -35.95 37.09 9.97
CA ALA A 59 -36.93 38.14 9.64
C ALA A 59 -37.55 38.80 10.89
N ALA A 60 -37.66 38.07 12.00
CA ALA A 60 -38.21 38.58 13.26
C ALA A 60 -37.23 39.50 14.01
N CYS A 61 -35.92 39.35 13.80
CA CYS A 61 -34.89 40.03 14.58
C CYS A 61 -34.85 41.55 14.36
N SER A 62 -35.26 42.03 13.18
CA SER A 62 -35.15 43.44 12.76
C SER A 62 -35.81 44.44 13.73
N LEU A 63 -36.95 44.08 14.34
CA LEU A 63 -37.59 44.90 15.38
C LEU A 63 -37.03 44.64 16.80
N VAL A 64 -36.69 43.39 17.13
CA VAL A 64 -36.33 42.97 18.51
C VAL A 64 -34.94 43.48 18.92
N CYS A 65 -33.99 43.49 17.99
CA CYS A 65 -32.59 43.87 18.25
C CYS A 65 -32.41 45.34 18.72
N ARG A 66 -33.42 46.22 18.56
CA ARG A 66 -33.32 47.63 18.96
C ARG A 66 -33.31 47.91 20.47
N ARG A 67 -33.46 46.90 21.35
CA ARG A 67 -33.13 46.98 22.81
C ARG A 67 -33.36 45.68 23.64
N TRP A 68 -34.02 44.63 23.12
CA TRP A 68 -34.82 43.72 23.97
C TRP A 68 -34.39 42.23 23.98
N LEU A 69 -33.10 41.96 24.15
CA LEU A 69 -32.63 40.63 24.58
C LEU A 69 -32.08 40.70 26.02
N PRO A 70 -32.53 39.83 26.95
CA PRO A 70 -31.91 39.70 28.27
C PRO A 70 -30.45 39.23 28.16
N ARG A 71 -29.56 39.75 29.02
CA ARG A 71 -28.14 39.32 29.08
C ARG A 71 -27.99 37.80 29.24
N THR A 72 -28.93 37.14 29.93
CA THR A 72 -28.97 35.69 30.10
C THR A 72 -29.11 34.91 28.79
N ARG A 73 -29.61 35.54 27.71
CA ARG A 73 -29.82 34.93 26.38
C ARG A 73 -28.76 35.34 25.35
N TYR A 74 -27.75 36.16 25.70
CA TYR A 74 -26.68 36.54 24.76
C TYR A 74 -25.84 35.36 24.27
N HIS A 75 -25.86 34.22 24.99
CA HIS A 75 -25.23 32.97 24.55
C HIS A 75 -25.77 32.45 23.21
N LEU A 76 -26.99 32.84 22.80
CA LEU A 76 -27.55 32.49 21.48
C LEU A 76 -26.76 33.13 20.33
N PHE A 77 -26.15 34.30 20.55
CA PHE A 77 -25.31 35.01 19.59
C PHE A 77 -23.84 34.60 19.66
N ARG A 78 -23.50 33.56 20.45
CA ARG A 78 -22.11 33.08 20.61
C ARG A 78 -21.47 32.65 19.29
N THR A 79 -22.29 32.18 18.34
CA THR A 79 -21.90 31.95 16.95
C THR A 79 -22.81 32.74 16.03
N LEU A 80 -22.25 33.53 15.12
CA LEU A 80 -22.97 34.06 13.96
C LEU A 80 -22.68 33.14 12.77
N ASP A 81 -23.71 32.54 12.17
CA ASP A 81 -23.61 31.68 10.99
C ASP A 81 -24.28 32.39 9.81
N LEU A 82 -23.49 32.82 8.81
CA LEU A 82 -23.94 33.64 7.68
C LEU A 82 -23.72 32.87 6.38
N ALA A 83 -24.81 32.44 5.74
CA ALA A 83 -24.78 31.70 4.48
C ALA A 83 -25.44 32.50 3.34
N ALA A 84 -24.83 32.43 2.15
CA ALA A 84 -25.36 33.04 0.93
C ALA A 84 -26.03 31.98 0.04
N ASP A 85 -27.33 31.78 0.23
CA ASP A 85 -28.16 30.87 -0.58
C ASP A 85 -28.80 31.60 -1.76
N TRP A 86 -28.88 30.95 -2.93
CA TRP A 86 -29.48 31.47 -4.17
C TRP A 86 -31.03 31.44 -4.17
N THR A 87 -31.63 31.72 -3.02
CA THR A 87 -33.07 31.73 -2.77
C THR A 87 -33.55 33.15 -2.44
N PRO A 88 -34.87 33.43 -2.36
CA PRO A 88 -35.38 34.76 -1.98
C PRO A 88 -34.91 35.25 -0.59
N GLU A 89 -34.37 34.36 0.24
CA GLU A 89 -33.80 34.65 1.55
C GLU A 89 -32.44 35.39 1.50
N ALA A 90 -31.82 35.52 0.32
CA ALA A 90 -30.50 36.16 0.12
C ALA A 90 -30.39 37.58 0.70
N ASN A 91 -31.52 38.29 0.89
CA ASN A 91 -31.55 39.61 1.52
C ASN A 91 -31.11 39.61 2.99
N ARG A 92 -31.22 38.49 3.73
CA ARG A 92 -31.03 38.44 5.19
C ARG A 92 -29.64 38.90 5.67
N VAL A 93 -28.57 38.58 4.93
CA VAL A 93 -27.22 39.07 5.27
C VAL A 93 -27.11 40.57 5.00
N THR A 94 -27.67 41.05 3.89
CA THR A 94 -27.76 42.47 3.56
C THR A 94 -28.55 43.25 4.63
N ASP A 95 -29.70 42.72 5.07
CA ASP A 95 -30.53 43.30 6.13
C ASP A 95 -29.77 43.41 7.45
N LEU A 96 -29.00 42.37 7.82
CA LEU A 96 -28.13 42.39 8.99
C LEU A 96 -27.03 43.46 8.85
N LEU A 97 -26.35 43.54 7.71
CA LEU A 97 -25.30 44.54 7.46
C LEU A 97 -25.86 45.97 7.47
N VAL A 98 -27.06 46.17 6.94
CA VAL A 98 -27.79 47.46 7.00
C VAL A 98 -28.20 47.77 8.44
N LEU A 99 -28.69 46.80 9.21
CA LEU A 99 -29.03 46.98 10.63
C LEU A 99 -27.81 47.38 11.46
N LEU A 100 -26.67 46.70 11.26
CA LEU A 100 -25.40 46.98 11.94
C LEU A 100 -24.89 48.39 11.59
N ARG A 101 -24.79 48.73 10.29
CA ARG A 101 -24.36 50.08 9.84
C ARG A 101 -25.24 51.23 10.33
N ASN A 102 -26.54 50.98 10.54
CA ASN A 102 -27.49 51.97 11.06
C ASN A 102 -27.63 51.93 12.60
N THR A 103 -26.81 51.14 13.31
CA THR A 103 -26.81 51.08 14.79
C THR A 103 -25.51 51.69 15.32
N PRO A 104 -25.56 52.72 16.19
CA PRO A 104 -24.34 53.34 16.71
C PRO A 104 -23.47 52.34 17.50
N PRO A 105 -22.12 52.42 17.38
CA PRO A 105 -21.20 51.58 18.16
C PRO A 105 -21.55 51.58 19.66
N GLY A 106 -21.40 50.42 20.30
CA GLY A 106 -21.76 50.20 21.71
C GLY A 106 -23.26 50.02 22.00
N HIS A 107 -24.17 50.28 21.06
CA HIS A 107 -25.60 49.95 21.24
C HIS A 107 -25.93 48.49 20.91
N ILE A 108 -25.01 47.78 20.25
CA ILE A 108 -25.12 46.35 19.89
C ILE A 108 -24.69 45.53 21.11
N THR A 109 -25.58 45.42 22.09
CA THR A 109 -25.26 44.91 23.44
C THR A 109 -24.82 43.45 23.49
N PHE A 110 -25.06 42.67 22.44
CA PHE A 110 -24.60 41.29 22.30
C PHE A 110 -23.21 41.15 21.62
N ALA A 111 -22.64 42.24 21.07
CA ALA A 111 -21.42 42.18 20.24
C ALA A 111 -20.24 41.50 20.96
N SER A 112 -20.04 41.79 22.26
CA SER A 112 -19.01 41.19 23.10
C SER A 112 -19.28 39.73 23.51
N SER A 113 -20.41 39.15 23.09
CA SER A 113 -20.77 37.75 23.34
C SER A 113 -20.55 36.85 22.12
N VAL A 114 -20.30 37.43 20.95
CA VAL A 114 -19.98 36.71 19.71
C VAL A 114 -18.54 36.19 19.81
N SER A 115 -18.36 34.89 20.02
CA SER A 115 -17.03 34.26 20.01
C SER A 115 -16.64 33.69 18.65
N THR A 116 -17.63 33.35 17.82
CA THR A 116 -17.42 32.65 16.54
C THR A 116 -18.17 33.34 15.40
N ILE A 117 -17.52 33.54 14.27
CA ILE A 117 -18.17 33.87 12.99
C ILE A 117 -17.97 32.70 12.03
N ARG A 118 -19.05 32.24 11.40
CA ARG A 118 -19.03 31.32 10.25
C ARG A 118 -19.58 32.00 9.01
N LEU A 119 -18.88 31.88 7.89
CA LEU A 119 -19.25 32.40 6.58
C LEU A 119 -19.31 31.22 5.61
N ARG A 120 -20.48 30.95 5.02
CA ARG A 120 -20.72 29.71 4.27
C ARG A 120 -21.25 29.92 2.85
N LYS A 121 -20.90 28.98 1.98
CA LYS A 121 -21.41 28.73 0.61
C LYS A 121 -20.75 29.49 -0.54
N ARG A 122 -20.89 28.87 -1.72
CA ARG A 122 -20.35 29.31 -3.01
C ARG A 122 -21.14 30.48 -3.59
N THR A 123 -20.44 31.36 -4.31
CA THR A 123 -20.98 32.59 -4.92
C THR A 123 -21.65 33.54 -3.92
N TRP A 124 -20.88 34.04 -2.96
CA TRP A 124 -21.05 35.42 -2.51
C TRP A 124 -21.15 36.33 -3.75
N GLY A 125 -22.19 37.16 -3.82
CA GLY A 125 -22.49 37.99 -5.00
C GLY A 125 -21.65 39.26 -5.05
N MET A 126 -22.28 40.40 -5.34
CA MET A 126 -21.60 41.71 -5.35
C MET A 126 -21.05 42.12 -3.96
N THR A 127 -21.49 41.48 -2.88
CA THR A 127 -21.00 41.71 -1.52
C THR A 127 -19.85 40.75 -1.22
N SER A 128 -18.61 41.25 -1.27
CA SER A 128 -17.42 40.48 -0.88
C SER A 128 -17.47 40.08 0.60
N VAL A 129 -16.81 38.96 0.94
CA VAL A 129 -16.56 38.50 2.32
C VAL A 129 -16.01 39.66 3.18
N ASP A 130 -15.03 40.37 2.64
CA ASP A 130 -14.44 41.60 3.17
C ASP A 130 -15.47 42.66 3.64
N THR A 131 -16.51 42.90 2.83
CA THR A 131 -17.57 43.87 3.15
C THR A 131 -18.39 43.42 4.35
N VAL A 132 -18.67 42.12 4.48
CA VAL A 132 -19.41 41.56 5.62
C VAL A 132 -18.65 41.82 6.93
N LEU A 133 -17.33 41.59 6.89
CA LEU A 133 -16.47 41.61 8.06
C LEU A 133 -16.06 43.02 8.49
N SER A 134 -15.82 43.92 7.55
CA SER A 134 -15.61 45.36 7.87
C SER A 134 -16.77 45.91 8.70
N VAL A 135 -18.01 45.57 8.35
CA VAL A 135 -19.22 46.00 9.07
C VAL A 135 -19.36 45.33 10.44
N LEU A 136 -18.93 44.08 10.59
CA LEU A 136 -18.91 43.40 11.89
C LEU A 136 -17.85 44.02 12.82
N ALA A 137 -16.71 44.47 12.28
CA ALA A 137 -15.71 45.24 13.04
C ALA A 137 -16.21 46.64 13.41
N GLU A 138 -16.83 47.38 12.47
CA GLU A 138 -17.50 48.67 12.71
C GLU A 138 -18.57 48.57 13.83
N ALA A 139 -19.27 47.44 13.90
CA ALA A 139 -20.24 47.11 14.94
C ALA A 139 -19.64 46.79 16.33
N GLY A 140 -18.30 46.70 16.44
CA GLY A 140 -17.61 46.35 17.69
C GLY A 140 -17.68 44.85 18.04
N ILE A 141 -17.93 43.97 17.07
CA ILE A 141 -17.83 42.53 17.25
C ILE A 141 -16.36 42.12 17.13
N ALA A 142 -15.87 41.29 18.05
CA ALA A 142 -14.49 40.84 18.12
C ALA A 142 -14.45 39.35 18.50
N PRO A 143 -14.61 38.43 17.53
CA PRO A 143 -14.65 36.99 17.79
C PRO A 143 -13.25 36.45 18.10
N SER A 144 -13.19 35.31 18.79
CA SER A 144 -11.96 34.53 18.92
C SER A 144 -11.80 33.50 17.79
N ARG A 145 -12.90 33.15 17.09
CA ARG A 145 -12.93 32.11 16.07
C ARG A 145 -13.60 32.54 14.77
N LEU A 146 -13.02 32.07 13.67
CA LEU A 146 -13.43 32.35 12.30
C LEU A 146 -13.49 31.05 11.48
N ASP A 147 -14.56 30.85 10.72
CA ASP A 147 -14.80 29.64 9.90
C ASP A 147 -15.35 30.07 8.53
N ILE A 148 -14.59 29.89 7.45
CA ILE A 148 -14.88 30.49 6.13
C ILE A 148 -14.86 29.41 5.04
N ASP A 149 -15.99 29.24 4.35
CA ASP A 149 -16.08 28.61 3.04
C ASP A 149 -15.84 29.66 1.95
N CYS A 150 -14.76 29.47 1.18
CA CYS A 150 -14.19 30.48 0.31
C CYS A 150 -14.19 30.01 -1.16
N PRO A 151 -15.15 30.49 -1.99
CA PRO A 151 -15.26 30.06 -3.38
C PRO A 151 -14.26 30.72 -4.33
N ALA A 152 -13.89 31.98 -4.09
CA ALA A 152 -12.96 32.75 -4.90
C ALA A 152 -12.53 34.01 -4.11
N TYR A 153 -11.24 34.17 -3.80
CA TYR A 153 -10.80 35.31 -2.99
C TYR A 153 -9.30 35.66 -3.17
N GLU A 154 -9.02 36.92 -3.49
CA GLU A 154 -7.72 37.55 -3.27
C GLU A 154 -7.77 38.37 -1.97
N PRO A 155 -6.82 38.23 -1.03
CA PRO A 155 -6.79 39.04 0.18
C PRO A 155 -6.66 40.55 -0.09
N ARG A 156 -7.71 41.33 0.19
CA ARG A 156 -7.74 42.80 -0.02
C ARG A 156 -7.87 43.64 1.26
N ASN A 157 -7.20 43.18 2.32
CA ASN A 157 -6.79 43.95 3.51
C ASN A 157 -7.80 44.44 4.60
N PRO A 158 -9.10 44.06 4.71
CA PRO A 158 -9.95 44.60 5.79
C PRO A 158 -9.89 43.81 7.10
N TRP A 159 -9.19 42.67 7.14
CA TRP A 159 -9.13 41.78 8.30
C TRP A 159 -8.30 42.32 9.48
N LEU A 160 -7.47 43.33 9.23
CA LEU A 160 -6.55 43.94 10.20
C LEU A 160 -7.26 44.44 11.48
N THR A 161 -8.54 44.77 11.41
CA THR A 161 -9.36 45.16 12.58
C THR A 161 -9.65 44.01 13.56
N PHE A 162 -9.57 42.75 13.10
CA PHE A 162 -9.78 41.55 13.94
C PHE A 162 -8.48 40.89 14.41
N GLY A 163 -7.32 41.29 13.86
CA GLY A 163 -6.04 40.58 14.03
C GLY A 163 -5.66 40.24 15.49
N ASN A 164 -6.04 41.10 16.43
CA ASN A 164 -5.72 40.95 17.86
C ASN A 164 -6.72 40.11 18.67
N SER A 165 -7.90 39.76 18.14
CA SER A 165 -8.91 38.95 18.86
C SER A 165 -8.94 37.48 18.41
N ILE A 166 -8.60 37.23 17.14
CA ILE A 166 -8.62 35.89 16.53
C ILE A 166 -7.54 34.98 17.12
N ARG A 167 -7.96 33.76 17.49
CA ARG A 167 -7.15 32.63 17.95
C ARG A 167 -7.36 31.37 17.13
N ASP A 168 -8.58 31.14 16.64
CA ASP A 168 -8.94 29.99 15.81
C ASP A 168 -9.34 30.43 14.40
N ILE A 169 -8.69 29.90 13.36
CA ILE A 169 -9.12 30.03 11.97
C ILE A 169 -9.45 28.65 11.38
N SER A 170 -10.47 28.61 10.54
CA SER A 170 -10.87 27.49 9.71
C SER A 170 -11.19 28.01 8.30
N LEU A 171 -10.48 27.52 7.28
CA LEU A 171 -10.65 27.91 5.88
C LEU A 171 -10.96 26.67 5.03
N THR A 172 -12.06 26.71 4.28
CA THR A 172 -12.35 25.77 3.19
C THR A 172 -12.15 26.49 1.87
N LEU A 173 -11.13 26.11 1.10
CA LEU A 173 -10.67 26.80 -0.11
C LEU A 173 -11.07 26.00 -1.36
N HIS A 174 -11.80 26.63 -2.29
CA HIS A 174 -12.33 25.94 -3.47
C HIS A 174 -11.69 26.27 -4.83
N LEU A 175 -10.97 27.39 -4.94
CA LEU A 175 -10.16 27.73 -6.12
C LEU A 175 -8.68 27.85 -5.77
N ASP A 176 -7.84 27.46 -6.73
CA ASP A 176 -6.38 27.49 -6.63
C ASP A 176 -5.87 28.91 -6.34
N MET A 177 -4.85 29.02 -5.48
CA MET A 177 -4.27 30.31 -5.07
C MET A 177 -2.75 30.23 -4.87
N PRO A 178 -2.00 31.33 -5.08
CA PRO A 178 -0.58 31.39 -4.69
C PRO A 178 -0.42 31.17 -3.19
N PHE A 179 0.59 30.40 -2.80
CA PHE A 179 0.75 30.01 -1.40
C PHE A 179 1.16 31.21 -0.52
N GLY A 180 2.02 32.09 -1.04
CA GLY A 180 2.42 33.34 -0.38
C GLY A 180 1.25 34.27 -0.06
N SER A 181 0.17 34.25 -0.87
CA SER A 181 -1.05 35.01 -0.59
C SER A 181 -1.79 34.49 0.66
N LEU A 182 -1.74 33.19 0.93
CA LEU A 182 -2.27 32.61 2.18
C LEU A 182 -1.35 32.95 3.36
N LEU A 183 -0.02 32.90 3.19
CA LEU A 183 0.92 33.24 4.25
C LEU A 183 0.85 34.71 4.66
N ALA A 184 0.80 35.63 3.68
CA ALA A 184 0.61 37.05 3.92
C ALA A 184 -0.71 37.35 4.64
N TYR A 185 -1.78 36.62 4.32
CA TYR A 185 -3.06 36.69 5.04
C TYR A 185 -2.93 36.21 6.51
N LEU A 186 -2.31 35.04 6.74
CA LEU A 186 -2.11 34.48 8.07
C LEU A 186 -1.22 35.36 8.96
N GLY A 187 -0.23 36.04 8.39
CA GLY A 187 0.62 37.00 9.07
C GLY A 187 -0.11 38.21 9.68
N THR A 188 -1.37 38.46 9.32
CA THR A 188 -2.20 39.53 9.92
C THR A 188 -2.81 39.15 11.28
N PHE A 189 -2.66 37.91 11.75
CA PHE A 189 -3.24 37.38 12.99
C PHE A 189 -2.16 37.02 14.02
N PRO A 190 -1.57 38.00 14.76
CA PRO A 190 -0.46 37.75 15.70
C PRO A 190 -0.80 36.79 16.85
N HIS A 191 -2.07 36.59 17.18
CA HIS A 191 -2.53 35.71 18.26
C HIS A 191 -3.19 34.41 17.78
N LEU A 192 -2.96 34.01 16.53
CA LEU A 192 -3.45 32.75 15.99
C LEU A 192 -2.83 31.55 16.73
N GLU A 193 -3.67 30.70 17.32
CA GLU A 193 -3.32 29.50 18.09
C GLU A 193 -3.70 28.21 17.33
N THR A 194 -4.81 28.23 16.58
CA THR A 194 -5.29 27.11 15.76
C THR A 194 -5.52 27.54 14.31
N LEU A 195 -4.99 26.77 13.36
CA LEU A 195 -5.34 26.87 11.93
C LEU A 195 -5.89 25.54 11.42
N ASN A 196 -7.04 25.59 10.74
CA ASN A 196 -7.61 24.47 9.99
C ASN A 196 -7.70 24.87 8.51
N LEU A 197 -7.11 24.09 7.63
CA LEU A 197 -7.17 24.24 6.17
C LEU A 197 -7.87 23.01 5.56
N GLY A 198 -8.74 23.22 4.60
CA GLY A 198 -9.31 22.15 3.79
C GLY A 198 -9.92 22.64 2.49
N GLY A 199 -10.51 21.72 1.72
CA GLY A 199 -11.24 22.03 0.49
C GLY A 199 -10.68 21.32 -0.73
N SER A 200 -10.75 21.98 -1.89
CA SER A 200 -10.38 21.40 -3.19
C SER A 200 -9.26 22.14 -3.93
N ALA A 201 -8.94 23.36 -3.49
CA ALA A 201 -7.92 24.21 -4.09
C ALA A 201 -6.52 23.58 -4.08
N ARG A 202 -5.71 23.95 -5.07
CA ARG A 202 -4.27 23.70 -5.14
C ARG A 202 -3.51 24.96 -4.73
N PHE A 203 -2.40 24.78 -4.02
CA PHE A 203 -1.43 25.85 -3.81
C PHE A 203 -0.35 25.77 -4.89
N THR A 204 -0.15 26.87 -5.62
CA THR A 204 1.00 27.03 -6.50
C THR A 204 2.11 27.72 -5.74
N TRP A 205 3.23 27.02 -5.56
CA TRP A 205 4.43 27.56 -4.93
C TRP A 205 5.22 28.41 -5.94
N THR A 206 5.70 29.58 -5.53
CA THR A 206 6.33 30.57 -6.44
C THR A 206 7.80 30.85 -6.16
N GLY A 207 8.41 30.19 -5.18
CA GLY A 207 9.84 30.29 -4.86
C GLY A 207 10.20 31.45 -3.93
N ASP A 208 9.65 32.64 -4.18
CA ASP A 208 9.83 33.84 -3.33
C ASP A 208 9.13 33.74 -1.96
N GLU A 209 8.45 32.62 -1.69
CA GLU A 209 7.55 32.42 -0.54
C GLU A 209 8.27 31.94 0.73
N VAL A 210 9.58 31.67 0.64
CA VAL A 210 10.43 31.16 1.74
C VAL A 210 10.60 32.17 2.89
N GLU A 211 10.49 33.48 2.63
CA GLU A 211 10.69 34.51 3.66
C GLU A 211 9.53 34.65 4.68
N PHE A 212 8.36 34.08 4.39
CA PHE A 212 7.16 34.24 5.22
C PHE A 212 7.18 33.33 6.44
N LYS A 213 7.43 33.88 7.64
CA LYS A 213 7.42 33.11 8.89
C LYS A 213 6.01 32.76 9.38
N PRO A 214 5.80 31.58 10.01
CA PRO A 214 4.52 31.22 10.63
C PRO A 214 4.15 32.16 11.79
N PRO A 215 2.85 32.35 12.10
CA PRO A 215 2.42 33.12 13.27
C PRO A 215 2.97 32.53 14.57
N ALA A 216 3.63 33.36 15.37
CA ALA A 216 4.46 32.92 16.51
C ALA A 216 3.71 32.16 17.62
N ASN A 217 2.37 32.25 17.68
CA ASN A 217 1.53 31.57 18.66
C ASN A 217 0.85 30.29 18.13
N LEU A 218 1.08 29.91 16.86
CA LEU A 218 0.36 28.81 16.20
C LEU A 218 0.78 27.45 16.78
N GLN A 219 -0.13 26.81 17.54
CA GLN A 219 0.08 25.54 18.24
C GLN A 219 -0.53 24.33 17.52
N THR A 220 -1.73 24.50 16.95
CA THR A 220 -2.47 23.41 16.29
C THR A 220 -2.66 23.71 14.81
N LEU A 221 -2.22 22.78 13.95
CA LEU A 221 -2.44 22.82 12.51
C LEU A 221 -3.21 21.58 12.06
N SER A 222 -4.37 21.78 11.42
CA SER A 222 -5.16 20.71 10.78
C SER A 222 -5.25 20.94 9.27
N VAL A 223 -4.98 19.90 8.47
CA VAL A 223 -4.99 19.94 7.00
C VAL A 223 -5.89 18.83 6.46
N CYS A 224 -6.74 19.15 5.49
CA CYS A 224 -7.71 18.23 4.89
C CYS A 224 -7.67 18.32 3.36
N GLY A 225 -7.08 17.31 2.70
CA GLY A 225 -7.03 17.20 1.23
C GLY A 225 -5.63 17.13 0.62
N SER A 226 -5.49 16.37 -0.47
CA SER A 226 -4.21 16.03 -1.12
C SER A 226 -3.40 17.22 -1.63
N ASN A 227 -4.07 18.27 -2.12
CA ASN A 227 -3.45 19.32 -2.93
C ASN A 227 -2.82 20.45 -2.10
N MET A 228 -3.02 20.41 -0.77
CA MET A 228 -2.60 21.45 0.18
C MET A 228 -1.43 21.01 1.06
N ALA A 229 -1.18 19.71 1.19
CA ALA A 229 -0.24 19.17 2.17
C ALA A 229 1.21 19.50 1.85
N THR A 230 1.71 19.18 0.64
CA THR A 230 3.15 19.26 0.34
C THR A 230 3.73 20.68 0.50
N PRO A 231 3.19 21.75 -0.15
CA PRO A 231 3.79 23.08 -0.04
C PRO A 231 3.75 23.66 1.38
N LEU A 232 2.74 23.27 2.17
CA LEU A 232 2.58 23.66 3.56
C LEU A 232 3.61 22.97 4.48
N LEU A 233 4.06 21.76 4.13
CA LEU A 233 5.09 21.02 4.88
C LEU A 233 6.50 21.49 4.49
N ASP A 234 6.75 21.71 3.19
CA ASP A 234 7.98 22.32 2.70
C ASP A 234 8.20 23.72 3.32
N TRP A 235 7.11 24.49 3.49
CA TRP A 235 7.11 25.76 4.20
C TRP A 235 7.48 25.62 5.69
N LEU A 236 6.85 24.69 6.42
CA LEU A 236 7.19 24.45 7.82
C LEU A 236 8.67 24.03 7.98
N ALA A 237 9.20 23.24 7.03
CA ALA A 237 10.62 22.88 7.00
C ALA A 237 11.53 24.10 6.77
N SER A 238 11.21 24.96 5.81
CA SER A 238 11.99 26.18 5.53
C SER A 238 12.06 27.15 6.72
N ALA A 239 11.02 27.17 7.57
CA ALA A 239 11.00 27.95 8.79
C ALA A 239 11.92 27.39 9.90
N ALA A 240 12.30 26.11 9.84
CA ALA A 240 13.24 25.48 10.76
C ALA A 240 14.70 25.74 10.34
N GLU A 241 15.05 25.60 9.06
CA GLU A 241 16.43 25.81 8.57
C GLU A 241 16.95 27.25 8.84
N PHE A 242 16.06 28.25 8.76
CA PHE A 242 16.42 29.64 9.07
C PHE A 242 16.80 29.89 10.54
N ALA A 243 16.48 28.98 11.46
CA ALA A 243 16.79 29.12 12.89
C ALA A 243 18.28 28.89 13.21
N GLU A 244 18.97 28.00 12.50
CA GLU A 244 20.41 27.78 12.68
C GLU A 244 21.27 28.86 12.00
N ALA A 245 20.74 29.52 10.96
CA ALA A 245 21.51 30.40 10.09
C ALA A 245 21.79 31.83 10.65
N THR A 246 21.06 32.30 11.68
CA THR A 246 21.08 33.73 12.09
C THR A 246 21.26 34.01 13.59
N ALA A 247 22.40 33.60 14.14
CA ALA A 247 22.83 33.98 15.50
C ALA A 247 23.35 35.43 15.62
N ILE A 248 22.58 36.45 15.21
CA ILE A 248 22.95 37.88 15.32
C ILE A 248 21.82 38.71 15.96
N SER A 249 22.00 38.99 17.27
CA SER A 249 21.41 40.07 18.09
C SER A 249 19.92 40.46 17.95
N SER A 250 19.21 40.36 19.09
CA SER A 250 17.91 40.98 19.44
C SER A 250 16.66 40.43 18.74
N GLY A 251 15.73 39.90 19.54
CA GLY A 251 14.46 39.31 19.09
C GLY A 251 14.49 37.77 19.10
N SER A 252 14.15 37.17 20.25
CA SER A 252 14.12 35.71 20.39
C SER A 252 12.93 35.09 19.64
N PHE A 253 13.21 34.40 18.54
CA PHE A 253 12.28 33.45 17.92
C PHE A 253 12.54 32.06 18.48
N SER A 254 11.50 31.38 18.98
CA SER A 254 11.56 29.97 19.38
C SER A 254 10.92 29.10 18.30
N SER A 255 11.70 28.22 17.67
CA SER A 255 11.34 27.43 16.47
C SER A 255 10.27 26.35 16.66
N ASN A 256 9.61 26.28 17.83
CA ASN A 256 8.78 25.14 18.25
C ASN A 256 7.33 25.57 18.57
N SER A 257 6.65 26.35 17.71
CA SER A 257 5.28 26.79 18.01
C SER A 257 4.25 25.65 17.83
N VAL A 258 4.30 24.91 16.71
CA VAL A 258 3.30 23.88 16.36
C VAL A 258 3.63 22.58 17.07
N THR A 259 2.87 22.24 18.12
CA THR A 259 3.01 20.96 18.83
C THR A 259 1.99 19.91 18.38
N ILE A 260 0.89 20.32 17.73
CA ILE A 260 -0.20 19.41 17.31
C ILE A 260 -0.43 19.49 15.79
N LEU A 261 -0.16 18.40 15.09
CA LEU A 261 -0.39 18.27 13.63
C LEU A 261 -1.48 17.23 13.33
N LYS A 262 -2.49 17.62 12.55
CA LYS A 262 -3.65 16.77 12.20
C LYS A 262 -3.83 16.69 10.68
N LEU A 263 -3.61 15.51 10.10
CA LEU A 263 -3.64 15.30 8.65
C LEU A 263 -4.81 14.40 8.26
N ARG A 264 -5.61 14.79 7.27
CA ARG A 264 -6.76 14.04 6.76
C ARG A 264 -6.85 14.10 5.24
N ASP A 265 -7.39 13.04 4.65
CA ASP A 265 -7.77 13.01 3.23
C ASP A 265 -6.63 13.34 2.24
N ILE A 266 -5.38 13.07 2.65
CA ILE A 266 -4.21 13.17 1.78
C ILE A 266 -4.21 11.95 0.85
N GLY A 267 -4.84 12.12 -0.31
CA GLY A 267 -5.05 11.05 -1.29
C GLY A 267 -3.84 10.60 -2.12
N THR A 268 -2.70 11.30 -2.06
CA THR A 268 -1.54 11.07 -2.94
C THR A 268 -0.33 10.46 -2.22
N PRO A 269 0.24 9.34 -2.71
CA PRO A 269 1.45 8.74 -2.15
C PRO A 269 2.69 9.64 -2.10
N THR A 270 2.82 10.59 -3.03
CA THR A 270 3.95 11.53 -3.07
C THR A 270 3.88 12.52 -1.91
N ALA A 271 2.69 13.04 -1.59
CA ALA A 271 2.51 13.90 -0.41
C ALA A 271 2.84 13.15 0.89
N TRP A 272 2.46 11.87 1.00
CA TRP A 272 2.83 11.05 2.17
C TRP A 272 4.33 10.81 2.31
N HIS A 273 5.08 10.65 1.22
CA HIS A 273 6.54 10.58 1.30
C HIS A 273 7.14 11.91 1.77
N SER A 274 6.65 13.06 1.29
CA SER A 274 7.08 14.38 1.80
C SER A 274 6.76 14.55 3.31
N VAL A 275 5.55 14.18 3.74
CA VAL A 275 5.16 14.17 5.17
C VAL A 275 6.15 13.36 6.01
N LEU A 276 6.40 12.12 5.62
CA LEU A 276 7.22 11.20 6.42
C LEU A 276 8.71 11.55 6.38
N ALA A 277 9.24 12.02 5.24
CA ALA A 277 10.60 12.49 5.13
C ALA A 277 10.85 13.74 6.01
N TYR A 278 9.90 14.69 6.02
CA TYR A 278 9.99 15.87 6.88
C TYR A 278 9.93 15.51 8.37
N LEU A 279 8.97 14.67 8.78
CA LEU A 279 8.82 14.21 10.16
C LEU A 279 10.01 13.36 10.66
N ALA A 280 10.77 12.74 9.76
CA ALA A 280 11.99 11.99 10.07
C ALA A 280 13.29 12.82 9.93
N SER A 281 13.20 14.07 9.49
CA SER A 281 14.37 14.94 9.30
C SER A 281 14.86 15.56 10.61
N PRO A 282 16.15 15.94 10.74
CA PRO A 282 16.65 16.70 11.89
C PRO A 282 15.99 18.07 12.08
N ALA A 283 15.43 18.64 11.00
CA ALA A 283 14.65 19.88 11.00
C ALA A 283 13.14 19.64 11.27
N GLY A 284 12.74 18.40 11.55
CA GLY A 284 11.36 18.04 11.84
C GLY A 284 10.87 18.63 13.18
N PRO A 285 9.59 19.03 13.28
CA PRO A 285 9.07 19.68 14.47
C PRO A 285 8.93 18.69 15.62
N LEU A 286 9.25 19.13 16.84
CA LEU A 286 9.03 18.38 18.07
C LEU A 286 7.53 18.33 18.42
N LEU A 287 6.78 17.52 17.67
CA LEU A 287 5.34 17.33 17.86
C LEU A 287 5.05 16.57 19.16
N GLU A 288 4.19 17.14 19.99
CA GLU A 288 3.57 16.46 21.13
C GLU A 288 2.46 15.50 20.67
N GLN A 289 1.75 15.84 19.59
CA GLN A 289 0.70 15.01 19.02
C GLN A 289 0.64 15.10 17.49
N LEU A 290 0.86 13.95 16.83
CA LEU A 290 0.48 13.70 15.45
C LEU A 290 -0.86 12.94 15.42
N THR A 291 -1.77 13.25 14.48
CA THR A 291 -3.00 12.47 14.29
C THR A 291 -3.38 12.42 12.80
N ILE A 292 -3.67 11.22 12.31
CA ILE A 292 -3.88 10.91 10.89
C ILE A 292 -5.24 10.22 10.72
N HIS A 293 -6.03 10.66 9.74
CA HIS A 293 -7.36 10.10 9.42
C HIS A 293 -7.57 9.90 7.91
N ASN A 294 -8.55 9.05 7.53
CA ASN A 294 -8.86 8.65 6.15
C ASN A 294 -7.62 8.21 5.35
N CYS A 295 -6.87 7.30 5.97
CA CYS A 295 -5.70 6.70 5.38
C CYS A 295 -5.91 5.20 5.16
N ASP A 296 -6.10 4.81 3.89
CA ASP A 296 -5.87 3.44 3.43
C ASP A 296 -4.35 3.17 3.41
N LEU A 297 -3.66 3.36 4.55
CA LEU A 297 -2.20 3.24 4.63
C LEU A 297 -1.74 1.87 4.14
N GLU A 298 -2.45 0.79 4.46
CA GLU A 298 -2.08 -0.56 4.03
C GLU A 298 -2.24 -0.77 2.50
N GLU A 299 -3.41 -0.46 1.91
CA GLU A 299 -3.59 -0.60 0.45
C GLU A 299 -2.78 0.43 -0.36
N LYS A 300 -2.60 1.65 0.15
CA LYS A 300 -1.89 2.72 -0.56
C LYS A 300 -0.39 2.69 -0.35
N MET A 301 0.16 2.19 0.77
CA MET A 301 1.61 1.91 0.86
C MET A 301 2.02 0.81 -0.11
N ALA A 302 1.17 -0.22 -0.30
CA ALA A 302 1.38 -1.27 -1.29
C ALA A 302 1.37 -0.78 -2.76
N SER A 303 0.82 0.42 -3.03
CA SER A 303 0.95 1.11 -4.34
C SER A 303 1.93 2.27 -4.34
N ALA A 304 2.30 2.83 -3.18
CA ALA A 304 3.34 3.83 -2.99
C ALA A 304 4.75 3.25 -3.16
N GLN A 305 4.94 1.97 -2.82
CA GLN A 305 6.13 1.17 -3.15
C GLN A 305 6.09 0.61 -4.57
N ARG A 306 5.35 1.24 -5.50
CA ARG A 306 5.60 1.07 -6.92
C ARG A 306 6.64 2.10 -7.33
N PRO A 307 7.75 1.70 -7.96
CA PRO A 307 8.54 2.59 -8.81
C PRO A 307 7.64 3.27 -9.86
N ALA A 308 8.18 4.22 -10.63
CA ALA A 308 7.53 4.61 -11.88
C ALA A 308 7.24 3.34 -12.72
N ALA A 309 6.18 3.33 -13.53
CA ALA A 309 5.76 2.14 -14.26
C ALA A 309 6.86 1.54 -15.16
N ASP A 310 7.84 2.38 -15.52
CA ASP A 310 8.98 2.09 -16.39
C ASP A 310 10.34 2.14 -15.65
N ALA A 311 10.36 2.32 -14.33
CA ALA A 311 11.60 2.28 -13.55
C ALA A 311 12.07 0.81 -13.36
N PRO A 312 13.36 0.51 -13.60
CA PRO A 312 13.83 -0.87 -13.70
C PRO A 312 13.72 -1.60 -12.36
N VAL A 313 13.16 -2.81 -12.40
CA VAL A 313 13.14 -3.72 -11.25
C VAL A 313 14.51 -4.36 -11.11
N ASP A 314 15.17 -4.06 -10.00
CA ASP A 314 16.51 -4.54 -9.68
C ASP A 314 16.47 -6.03 -9.23
N VAL A 315 16.81 -6.92 -10.15
CA VAL A 315 16.84 -8.38 -9.93
C VAL A 315 17.95 -8.79 -8.95
N ASP A 316 19.06 -8.05 -8.90
CA ASP A 316 20.15 -8.30 -7.95
C ASP A 316 19.68 -8.03 -6.52
N ASN A 317 19.01 -6.89 -6.32
CA ASN A 317 18.39 -6.52 -5.04
C ASN A 317 17.27 -7.49 -4.61
N ILE A 318 16.52 -8.08 -5.56
CA ILE A 318 15.56 -9.15 -5.26
C ILE A 318 16.28 -10.42 -4.78
N ILE A 319 17.34 -10.86 -5.48
CA ILE A 319 18.14 -12.03 -5.08
C ILE A 319 18.79 -11.79 -3.71
N ASP A 320 19.39 -10.63 -3.50
CA ASP A 320 20.01 -10.25 -2.22
C ASP A 320 18.97 -10.17 -1.10
N ARG A 321 17.75 -9.67 -1.31
CA ARG A 321 16.68 -9.71 -0.29
C ARG A 321 16.18 -11.14 0.00
N LEU A 322 16.15 -12.01 -1.00
CA LEU A 322 15.76 -13.40 -0.83
C LEU A 322 16.83 -14.18 -0.04
N VAL A 323 18.09 -14.09 -0.46
CA VAL A 323 19.23 -14.78 0.18
C VAL A 323 19.58 -14.14 1.52
N ALA A 324 19.81 -12.82 1.57
CA ALA A 324 20.18 -12.06 2.77
C ALA A 324 18.98 -11.55 3.60
N GLY A 325 17.77 -12.06 3.36
CA GLY A 325 16.71 -12.11 4.38
C GLY A 325 17.16 -12.82 5.67
N THR A 326 18.27 -13.57 5.57
CA THR A 326 19.13 -14.13 6.61
C THR A 326 20.13 -13.13 7.24
N GLU A 327 19.87 -11.81 7.20
CA GLU A 327 20.68 -10.75 7.83
C GLU A 327 22.14 -10.62 7.32
N PHE A 328 22.33 -9.69 6.37
CA PHE A 328 23.56 -8.90 6.31
C PHE A 328 23.23 -7.43 6.62
N LEU A 329 23.79 -6.90 7.71
CA LEU A 329 23.84 -5.46 7.94
C LEU A 329 24.83 -4.83 6.96
N SER A 330 24.41 -3.79 6.25
CA SER A 330 25.25 -3.08 5.29
C SER A 330 26.33 -2.25 5.96
N LEU A 331 27.55 -2.30 5.40
CA LEU A 331 28.59 -1.30 5.59
C LEU A 331 28.73 -0.47 4.31
N PRO A 332 29.08 0.82 4.40
CA PRO A 332 28.95 1.77 3.28
C PRO A 332 29.91 1.48 2.12
N SER A 333 29.44 1.79 0.91
CA SER A 333 29.97 1.33 -0.37
C SER A 333 31.15 2.15 -0.92
N HIS A 334 32.34 1.98 -0.37
CA HIS A 334 33.59 2.37 -1.04
C HIS A 334 34.74 1.35 -0.85
N LEU A 335 35.62 1.28 -1.86
CA LEU A 335 36.77 0.38 -2.07
C LEU A 335 36.46 -1.04 -2.60
N PRO A 336 37.39 -1.67 -3.37
CA PRO A 336 37.02 -2.70 -4.35
C PRO A 336 37.28 -4.17 -3.92
N CYS A 337 36.43 -5.06 -4.44
CA CYS A 337 36.71 -6.46 -4.81
C CYS A 337 37.65 -7.29 -3.89
N ARG A 338 37.37 -7.39 -2.58
CA ARG A 338 38.11 -8.34 -1.70
C ARG A 338 37.34 -8.86 -0.48
N ALA A 339 36.10 -9.34 -0.67
CA ALA A 339 35.23 -9.79 0.43
C ALA A 339 34.42 -11.08 0.13
N MET A 340 35.05 -12.16 -0.35
CA MET A 340 34.39 -13.48 -0.47
C MET A 340 34.83 -14.54 0.58
N ALA A 341 35.87 -14.24 1.38
CA ALA A 341 36.47 -15.22 2.30
C ALA A 341 35.74 -15.41 3.65
N CYS A 342 34.63 -14.70 3.91
CA CYS A 342 33.97 -14.67 5.22
C CYS A 342 32.51 -15.19 5.23
N ARG A 343 32.02 -15.80 4.14
CA ARG A 343 30.63 -16.29 4.05
C ARG A 343 30.32 -17.55 4.88
N ALA A 344 31.34 -18.29 5.34
CA ALA A 344 31.19 -19.65 5.85
C ALA A 344 30.64 -19.82 7.28
N GLU A 345 30.57 -18.77 8.12
CA GLU A 345 30.25 -18.92 9.56
C GLU A 345 28.88 -18.36 10.00
N GLY A 346 28.18 -17.62 9.13
CA GLY A 346 27.00 -16.83 9.54
C GLY A 346 25.77 -17.63 10.00
N LEU A 347 25.47 -18.76 9.36
CA LEU A 347 24.14 -19.41 9.46
C LEU A 347 23.82 -20.14 10.78
N ARG A 348 24.67 -20.06 11.80
CA ARG A 348 24.48 -20.75 13.09
C ARG A 348 23.37 -20.15 14.00
N GLY A 349 22.72 -19.06 13.61
CA GLY A 349 21.73 -18.33 14.42
C GLY A 349 20.25 -18.45 14.03
N PHE A 350 19.91 -18.99 12.86
CA PHE A 350 18.60 -18.73 12.25
C PHE A 350 17.44 -19.63 12.67
N ARG A 351 16.22 -19.10 12.52
CA ARG A 351 14.95 -19.82 12.64
C ARG A 351 14.33 -20.03 11.25
N PRO A 352 14.20 -21.26 10.75
CA PRO A 352 13.47 -21.54 9.52
C PRO A 352 12.03 -21.00 9.58
N GLY A 353 11.51 -20.51 8.45
CA GLY A 353 10.15 -19.97 8.35
C GLY A 353 10.02 -18.44 8.43
N LYS A 354 11.12 -17.67 8.53
CA LYS A 354 11.06 -16.21 8.29
C LYS A 354 10.76 -15.97 6.81
N THR A 355 9.70 -15.20 6.54
CA THR A 355 9.25 -14.84 5.19
C THR A 355 10.01 -13.63 4.64
N VAL A 356 10.20 -13.60 3.33
CA VAL A 356 10.71 -12.43 2.59
C VAL A 356 9.53 -11.71 1.95
N GLN A 357 9.46 -10.38 2.12
CA GLN A 357 8.38 -9.56 1.57
C GLN A 357 8.86 -8.87 0.30
N LEU A 358 8.50 -9.44 -0.86
CA LEU A 358 8.59 -8.77 -2.15
C LEU A 358 7.31 -7.97 -2.41
N ALA A 359 7.37 -6.92 -3.22
CA ALA A 359 6.21 -6.14 -3.64
C ALA A 359 5.48 -6.80 -4.83
N GLU A 360 4.19 -6.51 -4.99
CA GLU A 360 3.34 -7.09 -6.05
C GLU A 360 3.92 -6.85 -7.47
N HIS A 361 4.51 -5.66 -7.69
CA HIS A 361 5.09 -5.30 -8.97
C HIS A 361 6.40 -6.06 -9.27
N GLU A 362 7.19 -6.39 -8.24
CA GLU A 362 8.43 -7.17 -8.37
C GLU A 362 8.11 -8.60 -8.80
N ILE A 363 7.16 -9.25 -8.13
CA ILE A 363 6.68 -10.59 -8.51
C ILE A 363 6.07 -10.57 -9.91
N THR A 364 5.29 -9.55 -10.24
CA THR A 364 4.71 -9.38 -11.59
C THR A 364 5.81 -9.20 -12.65
N TYR A 365 6.90 -8.49 -12.34
CA TYR A 365 8.06 -8.35 -13.22
C TYR A 365 8.80 -9.68 -13.39
N LEU A 366 9.11 -10.39 -12.30
CA LEU A 366 9.75 -11.70 -12.35
C LEU A 366 8.98 -12.67 -13.27
N CYS A 367 7.67 -12.79 -13.08
CA CYS A 367 6.81 -13.64 -13.91
C CYS A 367 6.78 -13.23 -15.39
N ARG A 368 6.93 -11.94 -15.73
CA ARG A 368 6.94 -11.45 -17.12
C ARG A 368 8.30 -11.63 -17.79
N ALA A 369 9.37 -11.17 -17.15
CA ALA A 369 10.72 -11.25 -17.70
C ALA A 369 11.18 -12.71 -17.86
N SER A 370 10.94 -13.57 -16.86
CA SER A 370 11.26 -15.00 -16.99
C SER A 370 10.43 -15.69 -18.08
N ARG A 371 9.14 -15.34 -18.22
CA ARG A 371 8.26 -15.83 -19.29
C ARG A 371 8.78 -15.46 -20.69
N GLU A 372 9.34 -14.27 -20.85
CA GLU A 372 9.97 -13.86 -22.11
C GLU A 372 11.23 -14.69 -22.41
N VAL A 373 12.11 -14.91 -21.42
CA VAL A 373 13.28 -15.82 -21.55
C VAL A 373 12.83 -17.24 -21.91
N PHE A 374 11.84 -17.80 -21.21
CA PHE A 374 11.34 -19.15 -21.48
C PHE A 374 10.75 -19.30 -22.90
N LEU A 375 10.09 -18.26 -23.43
CA LEU A 375 9.54 -18.29 -24.80
C LEU A 375 10.59 -18.07 -25.89
N GLN A 376 11.73 -17.45 -25.57
CA GLN A 376 12.88 -17.33 -26.45
C GLN A 376 13.69 -18.63 -26.53
N GLN A 377 13.83 -19.34 -25.41
CA GLN A 377 14.50 -20.64 -25.36
C GLN A 377 13.58 -21.79 -25.85
N PRO A 378 14.14 -22.91 -26.35
CA PRO A 378 13.37 -24.10 -26.76
C PRO A 378 12.49 -24.70 -25.65
N ILE A 379 11.45 -25.46 -26.02
CA ILE A 379 10.63 -26.22 -25.04
C ILE A 379 11.26 -27.55 -24.63
N LEU A 380 12.04 -28.14 -25.53
CA LEU A 380 13.01 -29.20 -25.24
C LEU A 380 14.38 -28.50 -25.21
N LEU A 381 14.95 -28.31 -24.03
CA LEU A 381 16.26 -27.67 -23.89
C LEU A 381 17.36 -28.62 -24.38
N GLU A 382 18.40 -28.05 -24.97
CA GLU A 382 19.61 -28.75 -25.40
C GLU A 382 20.76 -28.05 -24.65
N LEU A 383 21.45 -28.79 -23.77
CA LEU A 383 22.32 -28.28 -22.71
C LEU A 383 23.67 -29.01 -22.68
N GLU A 384 24.68 -28.38 -22.09
CA GLU A 384 26.05 -28.92 -21.95
C GLU A 384 26.43 -29.05 -20.46
N ALA A 385 27.24 -30.06 -20.13
CA ALA A 385 27.91 -30.18 -18.84
C ALA A 385 29.09 -29.19 -18.69
N PRO A 386 29.55 -28.85 -17.47
CA PRO A 386 29.12 -29.36 -16.16
C PRO A 386 27.80 -28.73 -15.69
N ILE A 387 26.90 -29.53 -15.12
CA ILE A 387 25.58 -29.06 -14.66
C ILE A 387 25.07 -29.84 -13.43
N LYS A 388 24.32 -29.16 -12.56
CA LYS A 388 23.70 -29.73 -11.35
C LYS A 388 22.19 -29.91 -11.56
N VAL A 389 21.72 -31.14 -11.47
CA VAL A 389 20.32 -31.51 -11.64
C VAL A 389 19.64 -31.67 -10.28
N CYS A 390 18.51 -30.98 -10.11
CA CYS A 390 17.73 -30.94 -8.88
C CYS A 390 16.27 -31.33 -9.15
N GLY A 391 15.72 -32.18 -8.30
CA GLY A 391 14.30 -32.55 -8.33
C GLY A 391 13.43 -31.57 -7.56
N ASP A 392 12.30 -32.10 -7.11
CA ASP A 392 11.18 -31.41 -6.47
C ASP A 392 11.64 -30.59 -5.25
N THR A 393 11.10 -29.38 -5.10
CA THR A 393 11.44 -28.46 -3.99
C THR A 393 10.24 -27.97 -3.19
N HIS A 394 9.02 -28.00 -3.75
CA HIS A 394 7.74 -27.88 -3.05
C HIS A 394 7.71 -26.84 -1.92
N GLY A 395 8.11 -25.59 -2.19
CA GLY A 395 8.08 -24.50 -1.21
C GLY A 395 8.92 -24.71 0.06
N GLN A 396 9.87 -25.66 0.08
CA GLN A 396 10.87 -25.84 1.16
C GLN A 396 12.05 -24.86 0.98
N TYR A 397 11.75 -23.57 1.00
CA TYR A 397 12.67 -22.48 0.69
C TYR A 397 14.04 -22.55 1.41
N TYR A 398 14.03 -22.90 2.70
CA TYR A 398 15.28 -23.01 3.48
C TYR A 398 16.14 -24.20 3.08
N ASP A 399 15.56 -25.26 2.53
CA ASP A 399 16.32 -26.40 2.01
C ASP A 399 16.84 -26.14 0.59
N LEU A 400 16.15 -25.32 -0.21
CA LEU A 400 16.69 -24.77 -1.45
C LEU A 400 17.92 -23.88 -1.21
N LEU A 401 17.89 -23.01 -0.17
CA LEU A 401 19.07 -22.24 0.22
C LEU A 401 20.24 -23.15 0.65
N ARG A 402 19.97 -24.17 1.49
CA ARG A 402 20.97 -25.19 1.86
C ARG A 402 21.53 -25.97 0.66
N LEU A 403 20.72 -26.18 -0.38
CA LEU A 403 21.12 -26.85 -1.62
C LEU A 403 22.10 -25.97 -2.42
N PHE A 404 21.85 -24.66 -2.52
CA PHE A 404 22.82 -23.71 -3.11
C PHE A 404 24.08 -23.52 -2.24
N GLU A 405 23.96 -23.51 -0.91
CA GLU A 405 25.12 -23.49 0.00
C GLU A 405 26.05 -24.71 -0.19
N TYR A 406 25.50 -25.87 -0.56
CA TYR A 406 26.24 -27.11 -0.73
C TYR A 406 26.73 -27.33 -2.18
N GLY A 407 25.97 -26.85 -3.16
CA GLY A 407 26.28 -26.97 -4.58
C GLY A 407 27.11 -25.83 -5.18
N GLY A 408 27.08 -24.64 -4.58
CA GLY A 408 27.56 -23.37 -5.15
C GLY A 408 26.39 -22.48 -5.58
N PHE A 409 26.45 -21.18 -5.30
CA PHE A 409 25.37 -20.25 -5.66
C PHE A 409 25.50 -19.82 -7.13
N PRO A 410 24.42 -19.70 -7.92
CA PRO A 410 24.51 -19.24 -9.30
C PRO A 410 25.27 -17.89 -9.42
N PRO A 411 26.34 -17.79 -10.23
CA PRO A 411 26.70 -18.67 -11.35
C PRO A 411 27.92 -19.57 -11.07
N GLU A 412 28.26 -19.85 -9.80
CA GLU A 412 29.37 -20.75 -9.39
C GLU A 412 29.15 -22.20 -9.86
N SER A 413 27.93 -22.54 -10.28
CA SER A 413 27.59 -23.78 -10.99
C SER A 413 26.36 -23.58 -11.87
N ASN A 414 26.29 -24.32 -12.97
CA ASN A 414 25.09 -24.39 -13.80
C ASN A 414 24.04 -25.29 -13.13
N TYR A 415 22.75 -24.97 -13.32
CA TYR A 415 21.64 -25.68 -12.67
C TYR A 415 20.51 -26.04 -13.65
N LEU A 416 19.97 -27.24 -13.48
CA LEU A 416 18.74 -27.72 -14.12
C LEU A 416 17.79 -28.23 -13.03
N PHE A 417 16.67 -27.56 -12.79
CA PHE A 417 15.61 -28.11 -11.95
C PHE A 417 14.55 -28.82 -12.80
N LEU A 418 14.02 -29.93 -12.28
CA LEU A 418 13.12 -30.82 -13.01
C LEU A 418 11.64 -30.41 -12.90
N GLY A 419 11.22 -29.74 -11.82
CA GLY A 419 9.85 -29.31 -11.62
C GLY A 419 9.46 -29.16 -10.15
N ASP A 420 8.16 -28.95 -9.91
CA ASP A 420 7.49 -28.95 -8.60
C ASP A 420 8.16 -28.01 -7.59
N TYR A 421 8.07 -26.71 -7.90
CA TYR A 421 8.60 -25.61 -7.10
C TYR A 421 7.65 -25.18 -5.99
N VAL A 422 6.36 -25.39 -6.20
CA VAL A 422 5.26 -24.84 -5.39
C VAL A 422 4.44 -25.94 -4.71
N ASP A 423 3.44 -25.53 -3.92
CA ASP A 423 2.57 -26.38 -3.09
C ASP A 423 3.29 -27.14 -1.96
N ARG A 424 2.48 -27.75 -1.08
CA ARG A 424 2.87 -28.66 0.02
C ARG A 424 3.70 -28.04 1.14
N GLY A 425 4.79 -27.34 0.81
CA GLY A 425 5.60 -26.55 1.73
C GLY A 425 4.96 -25.22 2.13
N LYS A 426 5.77 -24.37 2.76
CA LYS A 426 5.28 -23.18 3.51
C LYS A 426 5.66 -21.84 2.87
N GLN A 427 6.59 -21.85 1.92
CA GLN A 427 7.20 -20.68 1.31
C GLN A 427 7.43 -20.93 -0.19
N SER A 428 6.33 -21.29 -0.88
CA SER A 428 6.31 -21.50 -2.33
C SER A 428 6.70 -20.22 -3.05
N LEU A 429 6.23 -19.07 -2.55
CA LEU A 429 6.48 -17.76 -3.13
C LEU A 429 7.97 -17.38 -3.13
N GLU A 430 8.68 -17.51 -2.00
CA GLU A 430 10.13 -17.26 -1.97
C GLU A 430 10.90 -18.25 -2.84
N THR A 431 10.49 -19.53 -2.83
CA THR A 431 11.09 -20.59 -3.67
C THR A 431 11.02 -20.22 -5.14
N ILE A 432 9.82 -20.00 -5.69
CA ILE A 432 9.67 -19.70 -7.10
C ILE A 432 10.24 -18.32 -7.47
N CYS A 433 10.14 -17.30 -6.60
CA CYS A 433 10.70 -15.98 -6.91
C CYS A 433 12.24 -16.02 -7.00
N LEU A 434 12.92 -16.79 -6.15
CA LEU A 434 14.39 -16.94 -6.22
C LEU A 434 14.80 -17.66 -7.51
N LEU A 435 14.09 -18.73 -7.87
CA LEU A 435 14.36 -19.50 -9.08
C LEU A 435 14.10 -18.67 -10.35
N LEU A 436 13.00 -17.91 -10.43
CA LEU A 436 12.72 -17.01 -11.55
C LEU A 436 13.73 -15.85 -11.62
N ALA A 437 14.18 -15.30 -10.49
CA ALA A 437 15.19 -14.25 -10.45
C ALA A 437 16.55 -14.75 -10.98
N TYR A 438 16.99 -15.95 -10.58
CA TYR A 438 18.17 -16.58 -11.18
C TYR A 438 17.99 -16.91 -12.65
N LYS A 439 16.78 -17.31 -13.10
CA LYS A 439 16.51 -17.53 -14.53
C LYS A 439 16.62 -16.26 -15.37
N ILE A 440 16.24 -15.10 -14.83
CA ILE A 440 16.38 -13.80 -15.51
C ILE A 440 17.85 -13.35 -15.51
N LYS A 441 18.58 -13.54 -14.39
CA LYS A 441 19.96 -13.10 -14.24
C LYS A 441 20.97 -13.95 -15.01
N TYR A 442 20.76 -15.26 -15.07
CA TYR A 442 21.68 -16.23 -15.67
C TYR A 442 20.94 -17.16 -16.67
N PRO A 443 20.34 -16.62 -17.74
CA PRO A 443 19.43 -17.37 -18.60
C PRO A 443 20.07 -18.60 -19.27
N GLU A 444 21.37 -18.56 -19.54
CA GLU A 444 22.12 -19.65 -20.20
C GLU A 444 22.93 -20.53 -19.20
N ASN A 445 22.77 -20.33 -17.89
CA ASN A 445 23.40 -21.15 -16.84
C ASN A 445 22.39 -21.74 -15.86
N PHE A 446 21.16 -21.23 -15.85
CA PHE A 446 20.11 -21.60 -14.91
C PHE A 446 18.86 -22.02 -15.67
N PHE A 447 18.37 -23.24 -15.45
CA PHE A 447 17.31 -23.87 -16.22
C PHE A 447 16.25 -24.47 -15.31
N LEU A 448 14.98 -24.29 -15.67
CA LEU A 448 13.81 -24.71 -14.91
C LEU A 448 12.85 -25.42 -15.86
N LEU A 449 12.69 -26.73 -15.70
CA LEU A 449 11.64 -27.49 -16.37
C LEU A 449 10.32 -27.33 -15.62
N ARG A 450 9.21 -27.63 -16.31
CA ARG A 450 7.86 -27.67 -15.73
C ARG A 450 7.66 -28.98 -14.95
N GLY A 451 7.14 -28.91 -13.73
CA GLY A 451 6.53 -30.05 -13.05
C GLY A 451 5.02 -30.08 -13.18
N ASN A 452 4.36 -31.08 -12.60
CA ASN A 452 2.89 -31.18 -12.64
C ASN A 452 2.21 -30.17 -11.70
N HIS A 453 2.91 -29.71 -10.66
CA HIS A 453 2.45 -28.62 -9.78
C HIS A 453 2.55 -27.23 -10.43
N GLU A 454 3.30 -27.06 -11.52
CA GLU A 454 3.26 -25.84 -12.34
C GLU A 454 2.04 -25.81 -13.29
N SER A 455 0.85 -26.09 -12.75
CA SER A 455 -0.44 -26.10 -13.48
C SER A 455 -1.60 -25.54 -12.66
N ALA A 456 -2.59 -24.97 -13.34
CA ALA A 456 -3.69 -24.25 -12.71
C ALA A 456 -4.69 -25.17 -11.98
N SER A 457 -4.77 -26.44 -12.35
CA SER A 457 -5.62 -27.45 -11.70
C SER A 457 -5.04 -27.93 -10.37
N ILE A 458 -3.73 -28.21 -10.34
CA ILE A 458 -3.03 -28.81 -9.19
C ILE A 458 -2.72 -27.76 -8.11
N ASN A 459 -2.06 -26.67 -8.45
CA ASN A 459 -1.65 -25.66 -7.45
C ASN A 459 -2.78 -24.75 -6.98
N ARG A 460 -3.98 -24.94 -7.55
CA ARG A 460 -5.24 -24.43 -7.01
C ARG A 460 -5.66 -25.14 -5.72
N ILE A 461 -5.23 -26.38 -5.47
CA ILE A 461 -5.69 -27.21 -4.34
C ILE A 461 -4.60 -27.65 -3.36
N TYR A 462 -3.32 -27.71 -3.77
CA TYR A 462 -2.23 -28.19 -2.89
C TYR A 462 -1.43 -27.10 -2.15
N GLY A 463 -1.81 -25.82 -2.29
CA GLY A 463 -1.42 -24.74 -1.37
C GLY A 463 -1.09 -23.39 -2.02
N PHE A 464 -0.52 -23.36 -3.23
CA PHE A 464 0.08 -22.16 -3.82
C PHE A 464 -0.94 -21.04 -4.10
N TYR A 465 -2.13 -21.39 -4.61
CA TYR A 465 -3.22 -20.44 -4.78
C TYR A 465 -3.60 -19.75 -3.46
N ASP A 466 -3.72 -20.51 -2.37
CA ASP A 466 -4.09 -19.95 -1.07
C ASP A 466 -2.92 -19.22 -0.41
N GLU A 467 -1.66 -19.60 -0.68
CA GLU A 467 -0.49 -18.80 -0.29
C GLU A 467 -0.47 -17.43 -1.00
N CYS A 468 -0.67 -17.43 -2.33
CA CYS A 468 -0.78 -16.21 -3.15
C CYS A 468 -1.95 -15.33 -2.72
N LYS A 469 -3.13 -15.92 -2.52
CA LYS A 469 -4.35 -15.22 -2.08
C LYS A 469 -4.22 -14.65 -0.65
N ARG A 470 -3.46 -15.32 0.23
CA ARG A 470 -3.23 -14.90 1.62
C ARG A 470 -2.17 -13.80 1.76
N ARG A 471 -1.12 -13.82 0.95
CA ARG A 471 0.01 -12.86 1.03
C ARG A 471 -0.12 -11.68 0.07
N TYR A 472 -0.81 -11.88 -1.04
CA TYR A 472 -0.99 -10.90 -2.11
C TYR A 472 -2.45 -10.90 -2.57
N ASN A 473 -2.74 -11.45 -3.75
CA ASN A 473 -4.09 -11.58 -4.29
C ASN A 473 -4.14 -12.63 -5.41
N ILE A 474 -5.35 -12.90 -5.94
CA ILE A 474 -5.59 -13.91 -6.98
C ILE A 474 -4.98 -13.52 -8.34
N LYS A 475 -4.68 -12.23 -8.61
CA LYS A 475 -4.02 -11.79 -9.85
C LYS A 475 -2.56 -12.23 -9.90
N ILE A 476 -1.85 -12.20 -8.76
CA ILE A 476 -0.49 -12.73 -8.64
C ILE A 476 -0.46 -14.23 -8.97
N TRP A 477 -1.38 -15.03 -8.42
CA TRP A 477 -1.50 -16.44 -8.78
C TRP A 477 -1.71 -16.63 -10.29
N LYS A 478 -2.63 -15.88 -10.91
CA LYS A 478 -2.81 -15.93 -12.38
C LYS A 478 -1.54 -15.56 -13.16
N CYS A 479 -0.81 -14.55 -12.70
CA CYS A 479 0.45 -14.15 -13.33
C CYS A 479 1.54 -15.23 -13.24
N PHE A 480 1.54 -16.05 -12.18
CA PHE A 480 2.35 -17.26 -12.12
C PHE A 480 1.86 -18.34 -13.10
N ILE A 481 0.55 -18.59 -13.22
CA ILE A 481 0.02 -19.54 -14.22
C ILE A 481 0.40 -19.12 -15.65
N ASP A 482 0.29 -17.83 -15.99
CA ASP A 482 0.68 -17.28 -17.30
C ASP A 482 2.19 -17.47 -17.61
N CYS A 483 3.02 -17.57 -16.56
CA CYS A 483 4.45 -17.86 -16.64
C CYS A 483 4.71 -19.37 -16.73
N PHE A 484 4.12 -20.19 -15.84
CA PHE A 484 4.22 -21.65 -15.80
C PHE A 484 3.79 -22.32 -17.11
N ASN A 485 2.74 -21.78 -17.75
CA ASN A 485 2.28 -22.21 -19.07
C ASN A 485 3.32 -22.03 -20.18
N CYS A 486 4.42 -21.30 -19.92
CA CYS A 486 5.53 -21.09 -20.84
C CYS A 486 6.81 -21.87 -20.49
N PHE A 487 6.87 -22.66 -19.41
CA PHE A 487 8.08 -23.40 -19.05
C PHE A 487 8.45 -24.46 -20.10
N PRO A 488 9.75 -24.76 -20.32
CA PRO A 488 10.18 -25.97 -21.03
C PRO A 488 9.80 -27.24 -20.25
N VAL A 489 9.68 -28.37 -20.93
CA VAL A 489 9.08 -29.61 -20.35
C VAL A 489 10.03 -30.80 -20.33
N ALA A 490 11.15 -30.70 -21.03
CA ALA A 490 12.24 -31.66 -20.99
C ALA A 490 13.57 -30.97 -21.36
N ALA A 491 14.69 -31.61 -21.04
CA ALA A 491 16.01 -31.23 -21.50
C ALA A 491 16.80 -32.45 -22.00
N VAL A 492 17.80 -32.20 -22.84
CA VAL A 492 18.85 -33.15 -23.19
C VAL A 492 20.18 -32.52 -22.80
N VAL A 493 21.01 -33.26 -22.04
CA VAL A 493 22.39 -32.85 -21.69
C VAL A 493 23.36 -33.68 -22.54
N ASP A 494 24.22 -33.00 -23.30
CA ASP A 494 25.28 -33.54 -24.18
C ASP A 494 24.82 -34.68 -25.11
N ASP A 495 23.61 -34.58 -25.67
CA ASP A 495 22.92 -35.62 -26.45
C ASP A 495 22.73 -36.99 -25.74
N ARG A 496 23.17 -37.15 -24.48
CA ARG A 496 23.21 -38.44 -23.76
C ARG A 496 22.20 -38.59 -22.64
N ILE A 497 21.84 -37.51 -21.95
CA ILE A 497 21.04 -37.58 -20.72
C ILE A 497 19.71 -36.86 -20.95
N PHE A 498 18.60 -37.60 -20.91
CA PHE A 498 17.25 -37.04 -21.09
C PHE A 498 16.62 -36.71 -19.73
N ALA A 499 16.24 -35.46 -19.52
CA ALA A 499 15.73 -34.96 -18.24
C ALA A 499 14.29 -34.43 -18.36
N MET A 500 13.47 -34.71 -17.35
CA MET A 500 12.02 -34.44 -17.32
C MET A 500 11.49 -34.43 -15.87
N HIS A 501 10.22 -34.08 -15.64
CA HIS A 501 9.61 -34.24 -14.32
C HIS A 501 8.97 -35.62 -14.12
N GLY A 502 8.00 -35.92 -14.98
CA GLY A 502 7.26 -37.17 -15.08
C GLY A 502 8.14 -38.27 -15.66
N GLY A 503 7.75 -38.81 -16.80
CA GLY A 503 8.49 -39.90 -17.43
C GLY A 503 8.11 -40.09 -18.89
N LEU A 504 8.33 -41.30 -19.39
CA LEU A 504 8.13 -41.59 -20.80
C LEU A 504 6.63 -41.61 -21.17
N SER A 505 6.30 -41.24 -22.40
CA SER A 505 4.95 -41.37 -22.98
C SER A 505 4.92 -42.55 -23.98
N PRO A 506 3.82 -43.31 -24.08
CA PRO A 506 3.62 -44.26 -25.18
C PRO A 506 3.61 -43.56 -26.56
N ASP A 507 3.16 -42.32 -26.60
CA ASP A 507 3.06 -41.51 -27.83
C ASP A 507 4.38 -40.83 -28.22
N LEU A 508 5.38 -40.79 -27.33
CA LEU A 508 6.68 -40.16 -27.59
C LEU A 508 7.54 -41.06 -28.50
N GLN A 509 7.49 -40.78 -29.81
CA GLN A 509 8.21 -41.52 -30.83
C GLN A 509 9.36 -40.74 -31.48
N SER A 510 9.40 -39.41 -31.34
CA SER A 510 10.51 -38.53 -31.72
C SER A 510 10.54 -37.31 -30.80
N MET A 511 11.73 -36.81 -30.49
CA MET A 511 11.94 -35.55 -29.76
C MET A 511 11.26 -34.36 -30.45
N ASP A 512 11.07 -34.41 -31.77
CA ASP A 512 10.33 -33.39 -32.51
C ASP A 512 8.86 -33.27 -32.10
N GLN A 513 8.27 -34.30 -31.48
CA GLN A 513 6.92 -34.19 -30.92
C GLN A 513 6.92 -33.27 -29.69
N ILE A 514 8.00 -33.28 -28.89
CA ILE A 514 8.19 -32.32 -27.79
C ILE A 514 8.45 -30.93 -28.36
N ARG A 515 9.38 -30.80 -29.32
CA ARG A 515 9.71 -29.51 -29.97
C ARG A 515 8.51 -28.81 -30.65
N ARG A 516 7.45 -29.55 -31.00
CA ARG A 516 6.21 -29.05 -31.61
C ARG A 516 5.11 -28.65 -30.60
N ILE A 517 5.30 -28.88 -29.31
CA ILE A 517 4.36 -28.41 -28.28
C ILE A 517 4.42 -26.88 -28.22
N MET A 518 3.31 -26.23 -28.57
CA MET A 518 3.21 -24.76 -28.57
C MET A 518 3.05 -24.22 -27.15
N ARG A 519 3.59 -23.02 -26.90
CA ARG A 519 3.48 -22.30 -25.64
C ARG A 519 2.93 -20.89 -25.87
N PRO A 520 2.16 -20.30 -24.93
CA PRO A 520 1.70 -20.88 -23.66
C PRO A 520 0.69 -22.03 -23.86
N THR A 521 0.76 -23.04 -22.99
CA THR A 521 -0.23 -24.14 -22.90
C THR A 521 -0.45 -24.53 -21.44
N ASP A 522 -1.65 -24.97 -21.08
CA ASP A 522 -1.89 -25.70 -19.82
C ASP A 522 -1.48 -27.18 -19.99
N ILE A 523 -1.50 -27.97 -18.91
CA ILE A 523 -1.31 -29.42 -18.97
C ILE A 523 -2.66 -30.08 -19.35
N PRO A 524 -2.74 -30.88 -20.45
CA PRO A 524 -3.94 -31.66 -20.77
C PRO A 524 -4.07 -32.88 -19.86
N ASP A 525 -5.26 -33.46 -19.74
CA ASP A 525 -5.47 -34.67 -18.94
C ASP A 525 -4.66 -35.87 -19.46
N THR A 526 -4.41 -35.95 -20.78
CA THR A 526 -3.77 -37.10 -21.44
C THR A 526 -2.78 -36.73 -22.55
N GLY A 527 -1.96 -37.70 -22.97
CA GLY A 527 -0.99 -37.58 -24.05
C GLY A 527 0.36 -37.00 -23.60
N ILE A 528 1.29 -36.85 -24.54
CA ILE A 528 2.73 -36.58 -24.28
C ILE A 528 2.98 -35.52 -23.21
N LEU A 529 2.30 -34.37 -23.23
CA LEU A 529 2.52 -33.31 -22.23
C LEU A 529 2.03 -33.68 -20.82
N SER A 530 0.99 -34.51 -20.69
CA SER A 530 0.60 -35.10 -19.41
C SER A 530 1.64 -36.12 -18.96
N ASP A 531 2.02 -37.04 -19.85
CA ASP A 531 2.91 -38.16 -19.52
C ASP A 531 4.33 -37.74 -19.13
N LEU A 532 4.88 -36.73 -19.81
CA LEU A 532 6.17 -36.10 -19.49
C LEU A 532 6.20 -35.46 -18.08
N LEU A 533 5.03 -35.28 -17.45
CA LEU A 533 4.85 -34.61 -16.15
C LEU A 533 4.23 -35.51 -15.07
N TRP A 534 3.62 -36.64 -15.43
CA TRP A 534 2.85 -37.52 -14.52
C TRP A 534 3.21 -39.02 -14.54
N SER A 535 3.87 -39.55 -15.58
CA SER A 535 4.14 -40.99 -15.63
C SER A 535 5.25 -41.42 -14.66
N ASP A 536 5.24 -42.69 -14.25
CA ASP A 536 6.17 -43.25 -13.25
C ASP A 536 6.84 -44.56 -13.73
N PRO A 537 8.12 -44.80 -13.36
CA PRO A 537 8.75 -46.09 -13.54
C PRO A 537 8.20 -47.13 -12.55
N ASP A 538 7.94 -48.36 -13.01
CA ASP A 538 7.49 -49.48 -12.18
C ASP A 538 8.30 -50.75 -12.53
N ASN A 539 8.78 -51.47 -11.51
CA ASN A 539 9.59 -52.69 -11.68
C ASN A 539 8.77 -53.97 -11.88
N THR A 540 7.47 -53.94 -11.58
CA THR A 540 6.50 -55.04 -11.76
C THR A 540 5.89 -55.04 -13.16
N VAL A 541 5.79 -53.86 -13.78
CA VAL A 541 5.21 -53.64 -15.11
C VAL A 541 6.19 -54.02 -16.23
N ARG A 542 5.65 -54.55 -17.33
CA ARG A 542 6.36 -54.78 -18.59
C ARG A 542 5.64 -54.07 -19.71
N GLY A 543 6.32 -53.19 -20.44
CA GLY A 543 5.66 -52.22 -21.30
C GLY A 543 5.02 -51.11 -20.47
N TRP A 544 3.72 -50.88 -20.68
CA TRP A 544 2.95 -49.83 -20.02
C TRP A 544 1.88 -50.42 -19.09
N GLY A 545 1.60 -49.74 -17.99
CA GLY A 545 0.57 -50.10 -17.02
C GLY A 545 -0.28 -48.89 -16.61
N GLU A 546 -1.32 -49.14 -15.82
CA GLU A 546 -2.10 -48.10 -15.16
C GLU A 546 -1.26 -47.41 -14.06
N ASN A 547 -1.59 -46.17 -13.70
CA ASN A 547 -0.92 -45.43 -12.62
C ASN A 547 -1.90 -45.16 -11.47
N ASP A 548 -1.51 -45.54 -10.25
CA ASP A 548 -2.30 -45.35 -9.02
C ASP A 548 -2.65 -43.88 -8.72
N ARG A 549 -1.96 -42.91 -9.34
CA ARG A 549 -2.32 -41.48 -9.30
C ARG A 549 -3.63 -41.15 -10.04
N GLY A 550 -4.14 -42.08 -10.86
CA GLY A 550 -5.34 -41.89 -11.67
C GLY A 550 -5.15 -41.02 -12.92
N VAL A 551 -3.89 -40.75 -13.30
CA VAL A 551 -3.50 -39.94 -14.46
C VAL A 551 -2.22 -40.51 -15.08
N SER A 552 -2.11 -40.46 -16.42
CA SER A 552 -1.02 -41.05 -17.19
C SER A 552 -0.81 -42.56 -16.90
N PHE A 553 0.42 -43.05 -17.02
CA PHE A 553 0.80 -44.46 -17.07
C PHE A 553 1.97 -44.79 -16.13
N THR A 554 2.14 -46.08 -15.85
CA THR A 554 3.40 -46.65 -15.35
C THR A 554 4.20 -47.27 -16.50
N PHE A 555 5.53 -47.33 -16.40
CA PHE A 555 6.38 -47.92 -17.44
C PHE A 555 7.51 -48.83 -16.93
N GLY A 556 7.67 -49.97 -17.60
CA GLY A 556 8.64 -51.00 -17.23
C GLY A 556 10.09 -50.72 -17.65
N PRO A 557 11.07 -51.46 -17.10
CA PRO A 557 12.49 -51.35 -17.49
C PRO A 557 12.77 -51.61 -18.97
N ASP A 558 11.89 -52.35 -19.66
CA ASP A 558 11.96 -52.61 -21.09
C ASP A 558 11.51 -51.40 -21.93
N VAL A 559 10.69 -50.49 -21.41
CA VAL A 559 10.38 -49.20 -22.05
C VAL A 559 11.62 -48.31 -22.01
N VAL A 560 12.20 -48.09 -20.82
CA VAL A 560 13.43 -47.29 -20.63
C VAL A 560 14.55 -47.77 -21.55
N SER A 561 14.83 -49.08 -21.54
CA SER A 561 15.93 -49.65 -22.34
C SER A 561 15.72 -49.49 -23.86
N ARG A 562 14.48 -49.60 -24.35
CA ARG A 562 14.16 -49.36 -25.78
C ARG A 562 14.24 -47.88 -26.14
N PHE A 563 13.79 -46.99 -25.26
CA PHE A 563 13.83 -45.55 -25.49
C PHE A 563 15.27 -45.05 -25.64
N LEU A 564 16.13 -45.38 -24.68
CA LEU A 564 17.55 -45.02 -24.72
C LEU A 564 18.25 -45.57 -25.97
N GLN A 565 18.08 -46.86 -26.27
CA GLN A 565 18.66 -47.48 -27.47
C GLN A 565 18.18 -46.81 -28.77
N LYS A 566 16.91 -46.41 -28.84
CA LYS A 566 16.30 -45.78 -30.02
C LYS A 566 16.79 -44.34 -30.23
N HIS A 567 17.10 -43.62 -29.14
CA HIS A 567 17.50 -42.22 -29.16
C HIS A 567 19.01 -42.00 -28.94
N ASN A 568 19.81 -43.06 -28.85
CA ASN A 568 21.26 -43.04 -28.61
C ASN A 568 21.68 -42.32 -27.30
N MET A 569 20.81 -42.44 -26.30
CA MET A 569 20.98 -41.85 -24.97
C MET A 569 21.42 -42.91 -23.96
N ASP A 570 22.08 -42.50 -22.88
CA ASP A 570 22.69 -43.37 -21.89
C ASP A 570 21.94 -43.35 -20.53
N LEU A 571 21.21 -42.26 -20.22
CA LEU A 571 20.50 -42.07 -18.94
C LEU A 571 19.20 -41.26 -19.09
N ILE A 572 18.18 -41.59 -18.29
CA ILE A 572 17.00 -40.75 -18.02
C ILE A 572 17.09 -40.17 -16.59
N VAL A 573 16.74 -38.91 -16.40
CA VAL A 573 16.74 -38.22 -15.09
C VAL A 573 15.36 -37.61 -14.82
N ARG A 574 14.74 -37.90 -13.67
CA ARG A 574 13.35 -37.48 -13.38
C ARG A 574 13.05 -37.12 -11.91
N GLY A 575 11.95 -36.42 -11.65
CA GLY A 575 11.51 -35.95 -10.33
C GLY A 575 10.32 -36.75 -9.74
N HIS A 576 9.32 -36.06 -9.18
CA HIS A 576 7.93 -36.49 -8.98
C HIS A 576 7.66 -37.66 -8.01
N GLN A 577 8.70 -38.33 -7.52
CA GLN A 577 8.62 -39.44 -6.56
C GLN A 577 9.57 -39.22 -5.39
N VAL A 578 9.04 -39.28 -4.17
CA VAL A 578 9.84 -39.23 -2.93
C VAL A 578 10.66 -40.51 -2.82
N VAL A 579 11.98 -40.38 -2.70
CA VAL A 579 12.93 -41.50 -2.61
C VAL A 579 13.85 -41.34 -1.39
N GLU A 580 14.18 -42.43 -0.69
CA GLU A 580 14.71 -42.40 0.69
C GLU A 580 16.01 -41.59 0.84
N ASP A 581 17.03 -41.87 0.03
CA ASP A 581 18.31 -41.14 0.03
C ASP A 581 18.27 -39.88 -0.87
N GLY A 582 17.10 -39.43 -1.35
CA GLY A 582 16.95 -38.28 -2.24
C GLY A 582 17.33 -38.53 -3.70
N TYR A 583 17.81 -39.73 -4.02
CA TYR A 583 17.91 -40.26 -5.39
C TYR A 583 17.68 -41.77 -5.38
N GLU A 584 17.20 -42.34 -6.50
CA GLU A 584 17.05 -43.79 -6.68
C GLU A 584 17.32 -44.20 -8.13
N PHE A 585 18.01 -45.33 -8.34
CA PHE A 585 18.30 -45.87 -9.66
C PHE A 585 17.33 -46.98 -10.09
N PHE A 586 16.73 -46.80 -11.27
CA PHE A 586 15.84 -47.77 -11.93
C PHE A 586 16.53 -48.41 -13.16
N ALA A 587 15.93 -49.47 -13.71
CA ALA A 587 16.32 -50.12 -14.97
C ALA A 587 17.85 -50.37 -15.15
N LYS A 588 18.54 -50.88 -14.12
CA LYS A 588 20.01 -51.09 -14.09
C LYS A 588 20.85 -49.79 -14.19
N ARG A 589 20.35 -48.69 -13.61
CA ARG A 589 20.92 -47.32 -13.69
C ARG A 589 20.70 -46.59 -15.02
N HIS A 590 19.86 -47.11 -15.91
CA HIS A 590 19.42 -46.40 -17.12
C HIS A 590 18.39 -45.28 -16.82
N LEU A 591 17.81 -45.25 -15.62
CA LEU A 591 17.01 -44.12 -15.15
C LEU A 591 17.39 -43.80 -13.70
N VAL A 592 17.39 -42.52 -13.33
CA VAL A 592 17.52 -42.05 -11.95
C VAL A 592 16.39 -41.08 -11.60
N THR A 593 15.72 -41.34 -10.48
CA THR A 593 14.83 -40.39 -9.81
C THR A 593 15.66 -39.52 -8.88
N ILE A 594 15.42 -38.21 -8.85
CA ILE A 594 16.03 -37.24 -7.94
C ILE A 594 14.90 -36.47 -7.24
N PHE A 595 14.96 -36.34 -5.93
CA PHE A 595 13.97 -35.60 -5.14
C PHE A 595 14.70 -34.68 -4.16
N SER A 596 14.54 -33.36 -4.26
CA SER A 596 15.44 -32.41 -3.59
C SER A 596 14.92 -31.85 -2.24
N ALA A 597 13.67 -32.11 -1.86
CA ALA A 597 13.07 -31.67 -0.61
C ALA A 597 13.23 -32.71 0.54
N PRO A 598 14.13 -32.50 1.53
CA PRO A 598 14.32 -33.44 2.64
C PRO A 598 13.18 -33.39 3.67
N ASN A 599 12.86 -34.53 4.30
CA ASN A 599 11.77 -34.66 5.28
C ASN A 599 10.45 -34.10 4.70
N TYR A 600 10.07 -34.60 3.52
CA TYR A 600 8.98 -34.06 2.72
C TYR A 600 7.65 -33.99 3.49
N GLY A 601 6.97 -32.85 3.41
CA GLY A 601 5.74 -32.54 4.17
C GLY A 601 5.90 -32.47 5.70
N GLY A 602 7.03 -32.92 6.26
CA GLY A 602 7.17 -33.29 7.67
C GLY A 602 6.63 -34.70 8.00
N GLU A 603 6.30 -35.50 6.98
CA GLU A 603 5.68 -36.83 7.11
C GLU A 603 6.64 -37.96 6.70
N PHE A 604 7.52 -37.71 5.73
CA PHE A 604 8.60 -38.61 5.29
C PHE A 604 9.91 -38.28 6.02
N ASP A 605 10.83 -39.26 6.14
CA ASP A 605 12.18 -39.07 6.71
C ASP A 605 13.29 -39.07 5.62
N ASN A 606 12.90 -38.79 4.37
CA ASN A 606 13.79 -38.83 3.21
C ASN A 606 14.87 -37.73 3.25
N ALA A 607 16.01 -38.00 2.62
CA ALA A 607 16.96 -36.95 2.25
C ALA A 607 16.54 -36.22 0.97
N GLY A 608 17.12 -35.04 0.73
CA GLY A 608 17.07 -34.36 -0.56
C GLY A 608 18.33 -34.68 -1.37
N GLY A 609 18.20 -35.02 -2.64
CA GLY A 609 19.32 -35.27 -3.55
C GLY A 609 19.55 -34.15 -4.56
N MET A 610 20.79 -34.04 -5.04
CA MET A 610 21.19 -33.26 -6.20
C MET A 610 22.28 -34.04 -6.95
N MET A 611 22.11 -34.23 -8.26
CA MET A 611 23.11 -34.90 -9.10
C MET A 611 24.02 -33.86 -9.75
N SER A 612 25.34 -34.00 -9.63
CA SER A 612 26.31 -33.22 -10.41
C SER A 612 26.81 -34.07 -11.56
N ILE A 613 26.69 -33.53 -12.78
CA ILE A 613 27.27 -34.06 -14.02
C ILE A 613 28.50 -33.18 -14.32
N ASP A 614 29.66 -33.79 -14.57
CA ASP A 614 30.88 -33.08 -15.01
C ASP A 614 31.12 -33.23 -16.53
N GLU A 615 32.21 -32.63 -17.02
CA GLU A 615 32.58 -32.58 -18.44
C GLU A 615 32.84 -33.98 -19.07
N ASP A 616 33.13 -34.99 -18.25
CA ASP A 616 33.27 -36.40 -18.67
C ASP A 616 31.93 -37.19 -18.55
N LEU A 617 30.81 -36.49 -18.28
CA LEU A 617 29.48 -37.02 -17.97
C LEU A 617 29.42 -37.92 -16.71
N LEU A 618 30.38 -37.81 -15.79
CA LEU A 618 30.39 -38.61 -14.57
C LEU A 618 29.34 -38.10 -13.58
N CYS A 619 28.25 -38.84 -13.48
CA CYS A 619 27.14 -38.53 -12.56
C CYS A 619 27.52 -38.86 -11.09
N SER A 620 27.54 -37.84 -10.24
CA SER A 620 27.79 -37.94 -8.79
C SER A 620 26.65 -37.31 -7.98
N PHE A 621 26.46 -37.73 -6.72
CA PHE A 621 25.30 -37.31 -5.92
C PHE A 621 25.70 -36.59 -4.64
N GLN A 622 25.05 -35.45 -4.38
CA GLN A 622 25.17 -34.65 -3.17
C GLN A 622 23.87 -34.78 -2.35
N ILE A 623 23.98 -35.26 -1.11
CA ILE A 623 22.82 -35.70 -0.31
C ILE A 623 22.60 -34.77 0.90
N LEU A 624 21.52 -34.00 0.84
CA LEU A 624 21.07 -33.10 1.90
C LEU A 624 20.16 -33.84 2.89
N ARG A 625 20.73 -34.41 3.95
CA ARG A 625 19.93 -35.08 5.00
C ARG A 625 19.06 -34.09 5.81
N PRO A 626 17.93 -34.55 6.39
CA PRO A 626 17.07 -33.72 7.24
C PRO A 626 17.83 -33.05 8.38
N ALA A 627 17.44 -31.81 8.71
CA ALA A 627 18.02 -31.10 9.85
C ALA A 627 17.57 -31.75 11.17
N SER A 628 18.52 -32.30 11.94
CA SER A 628 18.23 -33.03 13.17
C SER A 628 17.38 -32.21 14.15
N LYS A 629 16.19 -32.71 14.52
CA LYS A 629 15.33 -32.12 15.56
C LYS A 629 16.10 -32.11 16.89
N LYS A 630 16.66 -30.95 17.28
CA LYS A 630 17.35 -30.78 18.58
C LYS A 630 16.39 -31.14 19.70
N SER A 631 16.61 -32.29 20.33
CA SER A 631 15.78 -32.74 21.46
C SER A 631 15.91 -31.75 22.62
N HIS A 632 14.82 -31.09 22.99
CA HIS A 632 14.72 -30.31 24.22
C HIS A 632 14.66 -31.25 25.44
N PHE A 633 15.76 -31.96 25.71
CA PHE A 633 15.93 -32.72 26.94
C PHE A 633 15.98 -31.73 28.10
N MET A 634 14.88 -31.66 28.86
CA MET A 634 14.75 -30.75 29.98
C MET A 634 15.76 -31.12 31.07
N LYS A 635 16.70 -30.23 31.38
CA LYS A 635 17.47 -30.30 32.64
C LYS A 635 16.50 -30.14 33.82
N GLY A 636 16.10 -31.27 34.41
CA GLY A 636 14.86 -31.37 35.18
C GLY A 636 14.97 -32.17 36.49
N LYS A 637 15.99 -31.87 37.31
CA LYS A 637 16.24 -32.42 38.66
C LYS A 637 16.55 -33.92 38.74
N ASP A 638 17.83 -34.21 38.96
CA ASP A 638 18.20 -35.29 39.85
C ASP A 638 17.58 -35.07 41.24
N ARG A 639 16.76 -36.01 41.68
CA ARG A 639 16.46 -36.24 43.10
C ARG A 639 16.53 -37.73 43.36
N ALA A 640 17.70 -38.17 43.83
CA ALA A 640 17.85 -39.53 44.33
C ALA A 640 16.89 -39.77 45.50
N GLY A 641 16.06 -40.82 45.38
CA GLY A 641 15.19 -41.35 46.41
C GLY A 641 15.21 -42.88 46.28
N PRO A 642 15.39 -43.63 47.38
CA PRO A 642 15.75 -45.05 47.29
C PRO A 642 14.61 -45.97 46.85
N SER A 643 15.01 -47.11 46.31
CA SER A 643 14.17 -48.22 45.83
C SER A 643 13.03 -48.62 46.77
N GLY A 644 11.79 -48.58 46.26
CA GLY A 644 10.63 -49.22 46.86
C GLY A 644 10.05 -50.29 45.93
N SER A 645 10.18 -51.56 46.27
CA SER A 645 9.68 -52.68 45.47
C SER A 645 8.16 -52.87 45.61
N LYS A 646 7.45 -53.18 44.52
CA LYS A 646 6.44 -54.26 44.49
C LYS A 646 6.00 -54.63 43.08
N SER A 647 5.78 -55.93 42.91
CA SER A 647 5.23 -56.59 41.74
C SER A 647 3.73 -56.32 41.54
N LYS A 648 3.30 -56.23 40.29
CA LYS A 648 2.44 -57.27 39.70
C LYS A 648 2.58 -57.30 38.18
#